data_AF-A0A7S1EZW4-F1
#
_entry.id   AF-A0A7S1EZW4-F1
#
_cell.length_a   1.000
_cell.length_b   1.000
_cell.length_c   1.000
_cell.angle_alpha   90.00
_cell.angle_beta   90.00
_cell.angle_gamma   90.00
#
_symmetry.space_group_name_H-M   'P 1'
#
loop_
_entity.id
_entity.type
_entity.pdbx_description
1 polymer ?
#
loop_
_entity_poly.entity_id
_entity_poly.type
_entity_poly.pdbx_seq_one_letter_code
_entity_poly.pdbx_strand_id
1 'polypeptide(L)'
;MEEVEKDTTVAPASARVKHEVRFDDYDSTLDVLFGANGRILSSLSKGGFQHLLSGVRGNTGAKSGRYVFEAQVLESEGPVTLRLGFSTAKSSLFLGDGSLDNVSFDLEGSFLFCEPGATQLRKATGAIKAITTETLPVIAVLLNLTQDESLGNTVSVFVDGQRAGPPQPLPQHLRGKALYPTITFKNAKLAVNLGAGLFKALPFACPTFADIATEDHESASFRRPADNETRVVVPVGLPDGGVFDFVDRFMEDNPGYVELSDRALRSWAIASGLESKEEGCRDDPEFSFGVPALDEKSIRPMLKTLAMLNNRSCVVTSIKSSLLQSDRVELLKSFPESTKKTAVVLVGEPNAPFKDWVQKKIRSNYEARKDFLEKRKALVAATGEMLSEEDTLPLEEPRGDSVFLPRSGNLPDLTSQIISRFYAKFSLPVTTDGFQEVRHEWLGEQDAKTYLQKWIQERKTTLIVEGLVPSPWFAAKIAAWRSFRSELRDKHVQFTNKKSQAKSAGVDLEVGMCSLDSASVHDADEKGTPLYANFKYEDWLILSWRIELHLLATGFLNDVDDPERLGIPEDHVAHYYELYHELKLTMKKLNCDTLPQTVKLLKEPTELISGPGDRKFLRSTLDKETDFDVFVRGVESYRRDRLRRIEAGDESAQLKFPKPMPKAAAPKGAPAKGVVKAPVTKAPVAKGPVAKGPVAKVACSPVRTVVTKSPAAATAGVKRPVVDAVANGGPALKKLRPEGSIVAKVAKTPGVNIAKAPVAKVAVAKVAVAKRPPVA
;
A
#
# COMPACT_ATOMS: atom_id res chain seq x y z
N MET A 1 -28.62 -45.07 20.06
CA MET A 1 -29.54 -45.10 18.91
C MET A 1 -28.99 -44.14 17.89
N GLU A 2 -28.61 -44.62 16.72
CA GLU A 2 -28.15 -43.75 15.64
C GLU A 2 -29.36 -42.95 15.15
N GLU A 3 -29.31 -41.61 15.18
CA GLU A 3 -30.42 -40.78 14.72
C GLU A 3 -30.57 -40.95 13.21
N VAL A 4 -31.67 -41.58 12.79
CA VAL A 4 -31.90 -41.96 11.38
C VAL A 4 -32.59 -40.83 10.62
N GLU A 5 -32.03 -40.46 9.47
CA GLU A 5 -32.68 -39.52 8.55
C GLU A 5 -33.91 -40.15 7.91
N LYS A 6 -34.97 -39.35 7.78
CA LYS A 6 -36.22 -39.78 7.14
C LYS A 6 -36.17 -39.48 5.64
N ASP A 7 -36.83 -40.35 4.87
CA ASP A 7 -37.08 -40.10 3.46
C ASP A 7 -37.82 -38.77 3.27
N THR A 8 -37.40 -38.01 2.27
CA THR A 8 -38.04 -36.76 1.86
C THR A 8 -38.52 -36.90 0.43
N THR A 9 -39.82 -36.70 0.23
CA THR A 9 -40.43 -36.73 -1.11
C THR A 9 -39.95 -35.56 -1.94
N VAL A 10 -39.58 -35.83 -3.20
CA VAL A 10 -39.17 -34.79 -4.14
C VAL A 10 -40.40 -34.05 -4.65
N ALA A 11 -40.39 -32.71 -4.61
CA ALA A 11 -41.48 -31.89 -5.15
C ALA A 11 -41.76 -32.24 -6.62
N PRO A 12 -43.01 -32.12 -7.12
CA PRO A 12 -43.30 -32.35 -8.54
C PRO A 12 -42.53 -31.34 -9.41
N ALA A 13 -42.10 -31.76 -10.61
CA ALA A 13 -41.25 -30.94 -11.48
C ALA A 13 -41.84 -29.54 -11.78
N SER A 14 -43.16 -29.42 -11.84
CA SER A 14 -43.88 -28.15 -12.04
C SER A 14 -43.73 -27.15 -10.89
N ALA A 15 -43.39 -27.62 -9.69
CA ALA A 15 -43.23 -26.81 -8.48
C ALA A 15 -41.76 -26.50 -8.14
N ARG A 16 -40.81 -27.03 -8.90
CA ARG A 16 -39.37 -26.80 -8.71
C ARG A 16 -38.91 -25.49 -9.34
N VAL A 17 -37.74 -25.01 -8.90
CA VAL A 17 -37.07 -23.88 -9.55
C VAL A 17 -36.81 -24.16 -11.04
N LYS A 18 -36.96 -23.12 -11.86
CA LYS A 18 -36.86 -23.23 -13.33
C LYS A 18 -35.48 -22.88 -13.87
N HIS A 19 -34.68 -22.12 -13.11
CA HIS A 19 -33.31 -21.80 -13.49
C HIS A 19 -32.37 -22.97 -13.17
N GLU A 20 -31.24 -23.03 -13.87
CA GLU A 20 -30.21 -24.02 -13.60
C GLU A 20 -29.58 -23.76 -12.23
N VAL A 21 -29.63 -24.76 -11.33
CA VAL A 21 -28.98 -24.70 -10.02
C VAL A 21 -27.53 -25.17 -10.14
N ARG A 22 -26.60 -24.27 -9.83
CA ARG A 22 -25.16 -24.49 -10.01
C ARG A 22 -24.34 -23.62 -9.03
N PHE A 23 -23.05 -23.93 -8.90
CA PHE A 23 -22.10 -22.99 -8.31
C PHE A 23 -21.90 -21.80 -9.26
N ASP A 24 -21.89 -20.59 -8.70
CA ASP A 24 -21.87 -19.35 -9.47
C ASP A 24 -20.44 -18.86 -9.66
N ASP A 25 -20.04 -18.65 -10.92
CA ASP A 25 -18.74 -18.06 -11.25
C ASP A 25 -18.65 -16.60 -10.82
N TYR A 26 -19.79 -15.91 -10.75
CA TYR A 26 -19.87 -14.54 -10.27
C TYR A 26 -19.85 -14.42 -8.74
N ASP A 27 -20.20 -15.49 -8.01
CA ASP A 27 -20.09 -15.60 -6.54
C ASP A 27 -18.93 -16.53 -6.16
N SER A 28 -17.77 -16.23 -6.72
CA SER A 28 -16.51 -16.95 -6.48
C SER A 28 -15.34 -15.98 -6.31
N THR A 29 -14.26 -16.48 -5.67
CA THR A 29 -12.96 -15.79 -5.67
C THR A 29 -12.35 -15.83 -7.08
N LEU A 30 -11.57 -14.80 -7.42
CA LEU A 30 -11.08 -14.59 -8.79
C LEU A 30 -10.21 -15.72 -9.35
N ASP A 31 -9.60 -16.50 -8.47
CA ASP A 31 -8.68 -17.60 -8.78
C ASP A 31 -9.39 -18.93 -9.06
N VAL A 32 -10.70 -19.02 -8.84
CA VAL A 32 -11.49 -20.23 -9.14
C VAL A 32 -11.67 -20.35 -10.65
N LEU A 33 -11.38 -21.54 -11.17
CA LEU A 33 -11.55 -21.92 -12.56
C LEU A 33 -12.64 -23.00 -12.66
N PHE A 34 -13.64 -22.72 -13.49
CA PHE A 34 -14.74 -23.64 -13.77
C PHE A 34 -14.44 -24.46 -15.02
N GLY A 35 -14.65 -25.78 -14.94
CA GLY A 35 -14.65 -26.65 -16.11
C GLY A 35 -15.80 -26.30 -17.07
N ALA A 36 -15.72 -26.79 -18.31
CA ALA A 36 -16.66 -26.42 -19.38
C ALA A 36 -18.15 -26.67 -19.06
N ASN A 37 -18.45 -27.61 -18.17
CA ASN A 37 -19.80 -27.95 -17.72
C ASN A 37 -20.20 -27.30 -16.38
N GLY A 38 -19.36 -26.45 -15.79
CA GLY A 38 -19.59 -25.79 -14.49
C GLY A 38 -19.60 -26.73 -13.28
N ARG A 39 -19.26 -28.02 -13.46
CA ARG A 39 -19.28 -29.05 -12.41
C ARG A 39 -17.90 -29.46 -11.93
N ILE A 40 -16.84 -28.96 -12.54
CA ILE A 40 -15.48 -29.16 -12.09
C ILE A 40 -14.96 -27.82 -11.58
N LEU A 41 -14.52 -27.80 -10.34
CA LEU A 41 -13.88 -26.65 -9.71
C LEU A 41 -12.40 -26.93 -9.54
N SER A 42 -11.59 -25.95 -9.90
CA SER A 42 -10.16 -25.94 -9.63
C SER A 42 -9.72 -24.52 -9.28
N SER A 43 -8.50 -24.35 -8.81
CA SER A 43 -7.92 -23.03 -8.54
C SER A 43 -6.60 -22.84 -9.26
N LEU A 44 -6.21 -21.59 -9.42
CA LEU A 44 -4.91 -21.26 -10.01
C LEU A 44 -3.77 -21.73 -9.09
N SER A 45 -2.90 -22.61 -9.58
CA SER A 45 -1.86 -23.27 -8.76
C SER A 45 -0.46 -22.68 -8.89
N LYS A 46 -0.32 -21.51 -9.53
CA LYS A 46 0.97 -20.85 -9.78
C LYS A 46 0.94 -19.38 -9.40
N GLY A 47 2.11 -18.76 -9.25
CA GLY A 47 2.22 -17.31 -9.03
C GLY A 47 1.77 -16.85 -7.64
N GLY A 48 1.83 -17.73 -6.64
CA GLY A 48 1.43 -17.43 -5.27
C GLY A 48 0.01 -17.89 -4.92
N PHE A 49 -0.85 -18.11 -5.92
CA PHE A 49 -2.24 -18.53 -5.72
C PHE A 49 -2.37 -19.91 -5.05
N GLN A 50 -1.36 -20.80 -5.16
CA GLN A 50 -1.35 -22.08 -4.44
C GLN A 50 -1.32 -21.95 -2.91
N HIS A 51 -1.00 -20.75 -2.40
CA HIS A 51 -1.03 -20.47 -0.96
C HIS A 51 -2.36 -19.85 -0.51
N LEU A 52 -3.21 -19.44 -1.45
CA LEU A 52 -4.48 -18.77 -1.19
C LEU A 52 -5.64 -19.78 -1.14
N LEU A 53 -6.65 -19.49 -0.33
CA LEU A 53 -7.93 -20.20 -0.32
C LEU A 53 -8.77 -19.75 -1.50
N SER A 54 -9.45 -20.69 -2.13
CA SER A 54 -10.43 -20.44 -3.17
C SER A 54 -11.83 -20.69 -2.60
N GLY A 55 -12.80 -19.85 -2.96
CA GLY A 55 -14.15 -19.93 -2.41
C GLY A 55 -15.21 -19.78 -3.50
N VAL A 56 -16.30 -20.54 -3.39
CA VAL A 56 -17.44 -20.45 -4.31
C VAL A 56 -18.76 -20.73 -3.59
N ARG A 57 -19.82 -20.00 -3.97
CA ARG A 57 -21.18 -20.20 -3.49
C ARG A 57 -22.13 -20.63 -4.61
N GLY A 58 -23.14 -21.42 -4.26
CA GLY A 58 -24.26 -21.78 -5.12
C GLY A 58 -25.13 -20.58 -5.48
N ASN A 59 -25.77 -20.62 -6.64
CA ASN A 59 -26.70 -19.59 -7.09
C ASN A 59 -28.12 -19.74 -6.49
N THR A 60 -28.33 -20.71 -5.61
CA THR A 60 -29.65 -21.03 -5.04
C THR A 60 -29.48 -21.44 -3.57
N GLY A 61 -30.19 -20.75 -2.68
CA GLY A 61 -30.19 -21.02 -1.25
C GLY A 61 -31.52 -21.62 -0.80
N ALA A 62 -31.49 -22.39 0.29
CA ALA A 62 -32.69 -22.98 0.90
C ALA A 62 -33.08 -22.21 2.17
N LYS A 63 -34.36 -21.86 2.30
CA LYS A 63 -34.97 -21.22 3.48
C LYS A 63 -35.73 -22.22 4.37
N SER A 64 -36.17 -23.32 3.78
CA SER A 64 -36.94 -24.40 4.40
C SER A 64 -36.64 -25.72 3.69
N GLY A 65 -37.19 -26.83 4.17
CA GLY A 65 -37.04 -28.14 3.54
C GLY A 65 -35.74 -28.87 3.92
N ARG A 66 -35.43 -29.94 3.18
CA ARG A 66 -34.25 -30.77 3.38
C ARG A 66 -33.58 -31.02 2.04
N TYR A 67 -32.32 -30.61 1.91
CA TYR A 67 -31.60 -30.63 0.62
C TYR A 67 -30.15 -31.06 0.80
N VAL A 68 -29.61 -31.74 -0.21
CA VAL A 68 -28.22 -32.21 -0.20
C VAL A 68 -27.45 -31.71 -1.42
N PHE A 69 -26.17 -31.41 -1.23
CA PHE A 69 -25.21 -31.25 -2.32
C PHE A 69 -23.98 -32.13 -2.09
N GLU A 70 -23.28 -32.46 -3.16
CA GLU A 70 -22.09 -33.31 -3.10
C GLU A 70 -20.86 -32.62 -3.71
N ALA A 71 -19.70 -32.94 -3.17
CA ALA A 71 -18.39 -32.65 -3.73
C ALA A 71 -17.53 -33.91 -3.69
N GLN A 72 -17.01 -34.32 -4.84
CA GLN A 72 -16.04 -35.40 -4.97
C GLN A 72 -14.65 -34.79 -5.16
N VAL A 73 -13.68 -35.27 -4.38
CA VAL A 73 -12.27 -34.92 -4.60
C VAL A 73 -11.77 -35.67 -5.84
N LEU A 74 -11.29 -34.95 -6.84
CA LEU A 74 -10.71 -35.53 -8.06
C LEU A 74 -9.18 -35.62 -7.97
N GLU A 75 -8.57 -34.56 -7.45
CA GLU A 75 -7.13 -34.45 -7.27
C GLU A 75 -6.85 -33.62 -6.02
N SER A 76 -5.79 -33.96 -5.31
CA SER A 76 -5.23 -33.19 -4.21
C SER A 76 -3.71 -33.13 -4.33
N GLU A 77 -3.12 -31.97 -4.05
CA GLU A 77 -1.66 -31.78 -4.11
C GLU A 77 -1.15 -31.04 -2.88
N GLY A 78 -0.16 -31.58 -2.17
CA GLY A 78 0.40 -30.93 -0.98
C GLY A 78 -0.61 -30.73 0.17
N PRO A 79 -0.46 -29.69 1.00
CA PRO A 79 -1.38 -29.41 2.10
C PRO A 79 -2.74 -28.96 1.56
N VAL A 80 -3.74 -29.81 1.71
CA VAL A 80 -5.11 -29.54 1.27
C VAL A 80 -5.87 -28.84 2.38
N THR A 81 -6.65 -27.84 2.01
CA THR A 81 -7.74 -27.34 2.85
C THR A 81 -9.03 -27.55 2.08
N LEU A 82 -10.03 -28.16 2.72
CA LEU A 82 -11.37 -28.29 2.17
C LEU A 82 -12.37 -28.06 3.30
N ARG A 83 -13.28 -27.11 3.09
CA ARG A 83 -14.38 -26.79 3.98
C ARG A 83 -15.67 -26.78 3.16
N LEU A 84 -16.65 -27.54 3.60
CA LEU A 84 -17.92 -27.72 2.93
C LEU A 84 -19.04 -27.32 3.90
N GLY A 85 -20.01 -26.56 3.42
CA GLY A 85 -21.11 -26.15 4.27
C GLY A 85 -22.02 -25.13 3.60
N PHE A 86 -22.51 -24.20 4.41
CA PHE A 86 -23.51 -23.23 3.99
C PHE A 86 -23.16 -21.83 4.48
N SER A 87 -23.48 -20.84 3.67
CA SER A 87 -23.37 -19.43 4.03
C SER A 87 -24.58 -18.64 3.57
N THR A 88 -24.81 -17.47 4.17
CA THR A 88 -25.89 -16.57 3.75
C THR A 88 -25.49 -15.78 2.50
N ALA A 89 -26.48 -15.17 1.85
CA ALA A 89 -26.26 -14.29 0.71
C ALA A 89 -25.28 -13.15 1.05
N LYS A 90 -24.36 -12.83 0.12
CA LYS A 90 -23.40 -11.71 0.22
C LYS A 90 -22.39 -11.80 1.38
N SER A 91 -22.33 -12.91 2.10
CA SER A 91 -21.32 -13.10 3.15
C SER A 91 -19.97 -13.49 2.55
N SER A 92 -18.95 -13.63 3.40
CA SER A 92 -17.65 -14.18 3.02
C SER A 92 -17.75 -15.52 2.30
N LEU A 93 -16.88 -15.73 1.31
CA LEU A 93 -16.71 -16.99 0.58
C LEU A 93 -15.76 -17.96 1.30
N PHE A 94 -15.11 -17.51 2.38
CA PHE A 94 -14.24 -18.32 3.20
C PHE A 94 -15.02 -18.87 4.39
N LEU A 95 -15.47 -20.11 4.27
CA LEU A 95 -16.13 -20.83 5.33
C LEU A 95 -15.20 -20.99 6.54
N GLY A 96 -15.70 -20.75 7.75
CA GLY A 96 -14.92 -20.81 8.98
C GLY A 96 -13.87 -19.69 9.07
N ASP A 97 -14.14 -18.51 8.54
CA ASP A 97 -13.32 -17.30 8.69
C ASP A 97 -13.61 -16.49 9.97
N GLY A 98 -14.56 -16.97 10.79
CA GLY A 98 -15.02 -16.29 12.00
C GLY A 98 -16.21 -15.35 11.78
N SER A 99 -16.72 -15.21 10.55
CA SER A 99 -17.97 -14.48 10.29
C SER A 99 -19.19 -15.25 10.80
N LEU A 100 -20.26 -14.51 11.14
CA LEU A 100 -21.50 -15.05 11.70
C LEU A 100 -22.38 -15.76 10.67
N ASP A 101 -22.05 -15.57 9.40
CA ASP A 101 -22.95 -15.84 8.29
C ASP A 101 -22.75 -17.23 7.67
N ASN A 102 -21.92 -18.07 8.27
CA ASN A 102 -21.61 -19.38 7.72
C ASN A 102 -21.41 -20.49 8.77
N VAL A 103 -21.59 -21.73 8.31
CA VAL A 103 -21.30 -22.97 9.02
C VAL A 103 -20.62 -23.94 8.07
N SER A 104 -19.65 -24.71 8.57
CA SER A 104 -18.93 -25.66 7.72
C SER A 104 -18.27 -26.80 8.46
N PHE A 105 -17.90 -27.83 7.72
CA PHE A 105 -17.07 -28.93 8.19
C PHE A 105 -15.71 -28.90 7.50
N ASP A 106 -14.63 -29.12 8.26
CA ASP A 106 -13.28 -29.29 7.72
C ASP A 106 -12.89 -30.77 7.57
N LEU A 107 -11.76 -31.03 6.89
CA LEU A 107 -11.22 -32.39 6.72
C LEU A 107 -10.79 -33.06 8.03
N GLU A 108 -10.51 -32.29 9.08
CA GLU A 108 -10.18 -32.81 10.41
C GLU A 108 -11.42 -33.33 11.15
N GLY A 109 -12.60 -33.15 10.57
CA GLY A 109 -13.87 -33.57 11.13
C GLY A 109 -14.44 -32.61 12.16
N SER A 110 -14.05 -31.33 12.09
CA SER A 110 -14.53 -30.30 12.99
C SER A 110 -15.68 -29.52 12.37
N PHE A 111 -16.67 -29.16 13.19
CA PHE A 111 -17.73 -28.24 12.81
C PHE A 111 -17.34 -26.80 13.20
N LEU A 112 -17.27 -25.92 12.20
CA LEU A 112 -16.82 -24.54 12.29
C LEU A 112 -18.03 -23.60 12.19
N PHE A 113 -18.19 -22.74 13.20
CA PHE A 113 -19.25 -21.72 13.23
C PHE A 113 -18.85 -20.56 14.14
N CYS A 114 -19.59 -19.45 14.08
CA CYS A 114 -19.39 -18.32 14.97
C CYS A 114 -20.72 -17.89 15.60
N GLU A 115 -20.66 -17.32 16.80
CA GLU A 115 -21.82 -16.83 17.56
C GLU A 115 -21.79 -15.29 17.62
N PRO A 116 -22.94 -14.60 17.57
CA PRO A 116 -23.00 -13.14 17.55
C PRO A 116 -22.16 -12.48 18.66
N GLY A 117 -21.22 -11.63 18.22
CA GLY A 117 -20.28 -10.85 19.04
C GLY A 117 -19.06 -11.61 19.58
N ALA A 118 -18.89 -12.89 19.22
CA ALA A 118 -17.66 -13.62 19.49
C ALA A 118 -16.47 -13.00 18.73
N THR A 119 -15.32 -12.93 19.39
CA THR A 119 -14.05 -12.47 18.78
C THR A 119 -13.30 -13.58 18.06
N GLN A 120 -13.70 -14.84 18.24
CA GLN A 120 -13.01 -16.00 17.68
C GLN A 120 -13.99 -17.04 17.15
N LEU A 121 -13.56 -17.75 16.11
CA LEU A 121 -14.24 -18.90 15.52
C LEU A 121 -14.43 -20.02 16.56
N ARG A 122 -15.64 -20.60 16.64
CA ARG A 122 -15.88 -21.83 17.40
C ARG A 122 -15.56 -23.04 16.53
N LYS A 123 -14.81 -23.98 17.09
CA LYS A 123 -14.42 -25.25 16.46
C LYS A 123 -14.86 -26.41 17.34
N ALA A 124 -15.93 -27.10 16.97
CA ALA A 124 -16.37 -28.33 17.62
C ALA A 124 -15.60 -29.51 17.00
N THR A 125 -14.50 -29.91 17.64
CA THR A 125 -13.63 -30.99 17.16
C THR A 125 -14.31 -32.36 17.32
N GLY A 126 -14.07 -33.27 16.36
CA GLY A 126 -14.65 -34.61 16.38
C GLY A 126 -16.16 -34.65 16.12
N ALA A 127 -16.73 -33.58 15.55
CA ALA A 127 -18.12 -33.52 15.13
C ALA A 127 -18.45 -34.59 14.09
N ILE A 128 -17.50 -34.90 13.20
CA ILE A 128 -17.55 -36.02 12.26
C ILE A 128 -16.20 -36.76 12.25
N LYS A 129 -16.18 -37.96 11.69
CA LYS A 129 -14.92 -38.66 11.39
C LYS A 129 -14.09 -37.84 10.41
N ALA A 130 -12.79 -37.73 10.67
CA ALA A 130 -11.85 -37.07 9.77
C ALA A 130 -11.91 -37.69 8.36
N ILE A 131 -11.80 -36.84 7.35
CA ILE A 131 -11.94 -37.21 5.95
C ILE A 131 -10.56 -37.18 5.30
N THR A 132 -10.10 -38.33 4.80
CA THR A 132 -8.87 -38.40 4.01
C THR A 132 -9.16 -38.13 2.54
N THR A 133 -8.27 -37.38 1.88
CA THR A 133 -8.40 -37.10 0.43
C THR A 133 -7.76 -38.18 -0.45
N GLU A 134 -6.99 -39.11 0.15
CA GLU A 134 -6.27 -40.17 -0.58
C GLU A 134 -7.21 -41.13 -1.32
N THR A 135 -8.42 -41.34 -0.77
CA THR A 135 -9.42 -42.23 -1.37
C THR A 135 -10.30 -41.53 -2.41
N LEU A 136 -10.03 -40.25 -2.71
CA LEU A 136 -10.85 -39.42 -3.60
C LEU A 136 -12.35 -39.48 -3.23
N PRO A 137 -12.70 -39.19 -1.96
CA PRO A 137 -14.03 -39.48 -1.43
C PRO A 137 -15.11 -38.59 -2.07
N VAL A 138 -16.33 -39.11 -2.08
CA VAL A 138 -17.54 -38.33 -2.34
C VAL A 138 -18.11 -37.85 -1.01
N ILE A 139 -18.17 -36.53 -0.82
CA ILE A 139 -18.68 -35.91 0.40
C ILE A 139 -20.03 -35.28 0.09
N ALA A 140 -21.08 -35.74 0.76
CA ALA A 140 -22.42 -35.16 0.69
C ALA A 140 -22.71 -34.35 1.96
N VAL A 141 -23.16 -33.11 1.79
CA VAL A 141 -23.56 -32.24 2.90
C VAL A 141 -25.07 -32.00 2.83
N LEU A 142 -25.76 -32.49 3.85
CA LEU A 142 -27.20 -32.42 4.02
C LEU A 142 -27.56 -31.23 4.90
N LEU A 143 -28.45 -30.38 4.41
CA LEU A 143 -29.09 -29.30 5.16
C LEU A 143 -30.52 -29.69 5.49
N ASN A 144 -30.88 -29.67 6.77
CA ASN A 144 -32.23 -29.94 7.23
C ASN A 144 -32.81 -28.71 7.95
N LEU A 145 -33.69 -27.97 7.27
CA LEU A 145 -34.40 -26.80 7.80
C LEU A 145 -35.85 -27.10 8.18
N THR A 146 -36.21 -28.38 8.29
CA THR A 146 -37.56 -28.77 8.72
C THR A 146 -37.78 -28.42 10.20
N GLN A 147 -39.04 -28.27 10.59
CA GLN A 147 -39.47 -28.01 11.98
C GLN A 147 -39.58 -29.32 12.80
N ASP A 148 -38.98 -30.43 12.36
CA ASP A 148 -39.03 -31.71 13.07
C ASP A 148 -38.30 -31.57 14.42
N GLU A 149 -38.99 -31.85 15.53
CA GLU A 149 -38.45 -31.70 16.89
C GLU A 149 -37.22 -32.58 17.15
N SER A 150 -37.02 -33.64 16.37
CA SER A 150 -35.91 -34.59 16.57
C SER A 150 -34.62 -34.27 15.80
N LEU A 151 -34.74 -33.73 14.58
CA LEU A 151 -33.60 -33.53 13.66
C LEU A 151 -33.65 -32.21 12.86
N GLY A 152 -34.62 -31.36 13.13
CA GLY A 152 -34.80 -30.08 12.45
C GLY A 152 -33.70 -29.07 12.74
N ASN A 153 -33.44 -28.17 11.79
CA ASN A 153 -32.38 -27.15 11.85
C ASN A 153 -30.99 -27.74 12.12
N THR A 154 -30.61 -28.78 11.38
CA THR A 154 -29.30 -29.45 11.50
C THR A 154 -28.56 -29.51 10.17
N VAL A 155 -27.25 -29.74 10.26
CA VAL A 155 -26.38 -30.06 9.12
C VAL A 155 -25.68 -31.40 9.38
N SER A 156 -25.71 -32.28 8.37
CA SER A 156 -25.12 -33.61 8.44
C SER A 156 -24.16 -33.84 7.28
N VAL A 157 -23.10 -34.62 7.50
CA VAL A 157 -22.13 -35.00 6.46
C VAL A 157 -22.14 -36.50 6.25
N PHE A 158 -22.10 -36.91 4.99
CA PHE A 158 -21.94 -38.29 4.54
C PHE A 158 -20.70 -38.41 3.66
N VAL A 159 -19.92 -39.46 3.86
CA VAL A 159 -18.74 -39.77 3.07
C VAL A 159 -18.96 -41.13 2.41
N ASP A 160 -18.89 -41.16 1.08
CA ASP A 160 -19.14 -42.34 0.25
C ASP A 160 -20.49 -43.03 0.55
N GLY A 161 -21.51 -42.21 0.82
CA GLY A 161 -22.87 -42.67 1.15
C GLY A 161 -23.10 -43.07 2.61
N GLN A 162 -22.05 -43.09 3.45
CA GLN A 162 -22.15 -43.41 4.87
C GLN A 162 -22.11 -42.17 5.74
N ARG A 163 -22.89 -42.13 6.83
CA ARG A 163 -22.92 -41.00 7.75
C ARG A 163 -21.55 -40.86 8.45
N ALA A 164 -20.98 -39.65 8.40
CA ALA A 164 -19.66 -39.36 8.95
C ALA A 164 -19.67 -39.04 10.45
N GLY A 165 -20.80 -38.56 10.98
CA GLY A 165 -20.97 -38.23 12.40
C GLY A 165 -22.40 -37.79 12.74
N PRO A 166 -22.65 -37.46 14.03
CA PRO A 166 -23.95 -36.96 14.48
C PRO A 166 -24.32 -35.64 13.78
N PRO A 167 -25.62 -35.39 13.55
CA PRO A 167 -26.12 -34.11 13.03
C PRO A 167 -25.66 -32.94 13.92
N GLN A 168 -25.20 -31.85 13.31
CA GLN A 168 -24.79 -30.65 14.03
C GLN A 168 -25.90 -29.61 14.00
N PRO A 169 -26.27 -29.00 15.15
CA PRO A 169 -27.33 -28.00 15.19
C PRO A 169 -26.89 -26.70 14.52
N LEU A 170 -27.81 -26.08 13.76
CA LEU A 170 -27.59 -24.75 13.21
C LEU A 170 -27.63 -23.69 14.33
N PRO A 171 -26.68 -22.74 14.33
CA PRO A 171 -26.71 -21.58 15.20
C PRO A 171 -28.04 -20.82 15.08
N GLN A 172 -28.54 -20.32 16.21
CA GLN A 172 -29.90 -19.76 16.28
C GLN A 172 -30.12 -18.58 15.33
N HIS A 173 -29.10 -17.73 15.13
CA HIS A 173 -29.16 -16.56 14.24
C HIS A 173 -29.12 -16.88 12.74
N LEU A 174 -28.87 -18.15 12.37
CA LEU A 174 -28.93 -18.63 10.99
C LEU A 174 -30.24 -19.34 10.66
N ARG A 175 -31.04 -19.72 11.67
CA ARG A 175 -32.35 -20.35 11.46
C ARG A 175 -33.30 -19.36 10.80
N GLY A 176 -34.02 -19.82 9.76
CA GLY A 176 -34.95 -19.00 8.99
C GLY A 176 -34.31 -18.07 7.96
N LYS A 177 -32.97 -18.04 7.85
CA LYS A 177 -32.26 -17.37 6.74
C LYS A 177 -32.06 -18.36 5.60
N ALA A 178 -31.97 -17.85 4.37
CA ALA A 178 -31.55 -18.66 3.24
C ALA A 178 -30.08 -19.07 3.37
N LEU A 179 -29.82 -20.36 3.21
CA LEU A 179 -28.49 -20.96 3.30
C LEU A 179 -28.10 -21.54 1.94
N TYR A 180 -26.97 -21.07 1.43
CA TYR A 180 -26.44 -21.40 0.10
C TYR A 180 -25.29 -22.39 0.22
N PRO A 181 -25.27 -23.48 -0.58
CA PRO A 181 -24.12 -24.37 -0.68
C PRO A 181 -22.85 -23.56 -0.93
N THR A 182 -21.84 -23.73 -0.09
CA THR A 182 -20.60 -22.97 -0.19
C THR A 182 -19.43 -23.94 -0.01
N ILE A 183 -18.36 -23.72 -0.78
CA ILE A 183 -17.15 -24.53 -0.73
C ILE A 183 -15.96 -23.60 -0.63
N THR A 184 -15.09 -23.86 0.34
CA THR A 184 -13.77 -23.23 0.44
C THR A 184 -12.71 -24.30 0.33
N PHE A 185 -11.78 -24.15 -0.60
CA PHE A 185 -10.78 -25.17 -0.88
C PHE A 185 -9.42 -24.57 -1.24
N LYS A 186 -8.35 -25.34 -1.04
CA LYS A 186 -6.98 -25.00 -1.43
C LYS A 186 -6.25 -26.28 -1.81
N ASN A 187 -5.54 -26.23 -2.92
CA ASN A 187 -4.80 -27.36 -3.53
C ASN A 187 -5.64 -28.63 -3.75
N ALA A 188 -6.90 -28.45 -4.16
CA ALA A 188 -7.79 -29.55 -4.53
C ALA A 188 -8.54 -29.22 -5.83
N LYS A 189 -8.85 -30.25 -6.62
CA LYS A 189 -9.82 -30.19 -7.72
C LYS A 189 -11.04 -31.01 -7.35
N LEU A 190 -12.22 -30.44 -7.57
CA LEU A 190 -13.47 -31.00 -7.09
C LEU A 190 -14.44 -31.21 -8.25
N ALA A 191 -15.11 -32.36 -8.30
CA ALA A 191 -16.36 -32.50 -9.03
C ALA A 191 -17.50 -32.16 -8.09
N VAL A 192 -18.34 -31.20 -8.44
CA VAL A 192 -19.45 -30.72 -7.63
C VAL A 192 -20.78 -31.04 -8.26
N ASN A 193 -21.75 -31.37 -7.40
CA ASN A 193 -23.07 -31.80 -7.83
C ASN A 193 -24.16 -31.20 -6.95
N LEU A 194 -25.04 -30.45 -7.62
CA LEU A 194 -26.23 -29.88 -7.03
C LEU A 194 -27.52 -30.51 -7.57
N GLY A 195 -27.48 -31.44 -8.54
CA GLY A 195 -28.69 -31.81 -9.28
C GLY A 195 -28.70 -32.99 -10.25
N ALA A 196 -27.55 -33.56 -10.60
CA ALA A 196 -27.46 -34.57 -11.67
C ALA A 196 -27.69 -36.01 -11.18
N GLY A 197 -28.55 -36.19 -10.15
CA GLY A 197 -28.60 -37.40 -9.33
C GLY A 197 -27.36 -37.53 -8.45
N LEU A 198 -27.46 -38.23 -7.32
CA LEU A 198 -26.34 -38.36 -6.38
C LEU A 198 -25.19 -39.18 -6.98
N PHE A 199 -23.95 -38.73 -6.78
CA PHE A 199 -22.72 -39.48 -7.06
C PHE A 199 -22.67 -40.77 -6.24
N LYS A 200 -23.14 -40.72 -4.99
CA LYS A 200 -23.27 -41.91 -4.12
C LYS A 200 -24.66 -41.95 -3.49
N ALA A 201 -25.28 -43.12 -3.55
CA ALA A 201 -26.59 -43.32 -2.93
C ALA A 201 -26.49 -43.13 -1.41
N LEU A 202 -27.44 -42.38 -0.86
CA LEU A 202 -27.64 -42.23 0.59
C LEU A 202 -28.58 -43.34 1.10
N PRO A 203 -28.56 -43.66 2.42
CA PRO A 203 -29.41 -44.70 2.99
C PRO A 203 -30.90 -44.31 3.08
N PHE A 204 -31.27 -43.14 2.57
CA PHE A 204 -32.61 -42.57 2.51
C PHE A 204 -32.75 -41.70 1.25
N ALA A 205 -33.98 -41.44 0.83
CA ALA A 205 -34.29 -40.53 -0.27
C ALA A 205 -34.18 -39.07 0.18
N CYS A 206 -33.33 -38.30 -0.50
CA CYS A 206 -33.18 -36.86 -0.27
C CYS A 206 -33.14 -36.11 -1.60
N PRO A 207 -33.94 -35.04 -1.79
CA PRO A 207 -33.81 -34.18 -2.96
C PRO A 207 -32.49 -33.42 -2.95
N THR A 208 -31.95 -33.18 -4.14
CA THR A 208 -30.78 -32.34 -4.33
C THR A 208 -31.18 -30.86 -4.39
N PHE A 209 -30.22 -29.94 -4.35
CA PHE A 209 -30.50 -28.51 -4.49
C PHE A 209 -31.17 -28.13 -5.83
N ALA A 210 -30.96 -28.88 -6.91
CA ALA A 210 -31.66 -28.65 -8.18
C ALA A 210 -33.13 -29.07 -8.13
N ASP A 211 -33.49 -29.91 -7.16
CA ASP A 211 -34.86 -30.34 -6.94
C ASP A 211 -35.62 -29.41 -5.97
N ILE A 212 -35.00 -28.29 -5.57
CA ILE A 212 -35.58 -27.36 -4.60
C ILE A 212 -36.93 -26.80 -5.07
N ALA A 213 -37.89 -26.81 -4.15
CA ALA A 213 -39.21 -26.25 -4.39
C ALA A 213 -39.12 -24.72 -4.55
N THR A 214 -40.01 -24.16 -5.39
CA THR A 214 -40.03 -22.72 -5.67
C THR A 214 -40.30 -21.90 -4.39
N GLU A 215 -41.07 -22.43 -3.45
CA GLU A 215 -41.37 -21.79 -2.16
C GLU A 215 -40.17 -21.78 -1.19
N ASP A 216 -39.38 -22.87 -1.21
CA ASP A 216 -38.25 -23.07 -0.32
C ASP A 216 -37.00 -22.28 -0.71
N HIS A 217 -36.91 -21.83 -1.97
CA HIS A 217 -35.67 -21.25 -2.48
C HIS A 217 -35.55 -19.74 -2.28
N GLU A 218 -34.30 -19.29 -2.22
CA GLU A 218 -33.88 -17.92 -2.50
C GLU A 218 -32.93 -17.94 -3.70
N SER A 219 -33.17 -17.06 -4.68
CA SER A 219 -32.33 -16.97 -5.88
C SER A 219 -31.02 -16.25 -5.58
N ALA A 220 -30.02 -16.46 -6.45
CA ALA A 220 -28.66 -15.94 -6.35
C ALA A 220 -28.57 -14.51 -5.79
N SER A 221 -27.66 -14.36 -4.83
CA SER A 221 -27.38 -13.07 -4.19
C SER A 221 -26.72 -12.05 -5.14
N PHE A 222 -26.12 -12.54 -6.23
CA PHE A 222 -25.53 -11.75 -7.29
C PHE A 222 -26.21 -12.01 -8.62
N ARG A 223 -26.42 -10.93 -9.37
CA ARG A 223 -26.83 -11.00 -10.77
C ARG A 223 -25.73 -10.39 -11.61
N ARG A 224 -25.25 -11.14 -12.61
CA ARG A 224 -24.37 -10.57 -13.62
C ARG A 224 -25.09 -9.38 -14.28
N PRO A 225 -24.43 -8.22 -14.44
CA PRO A 225 -25.01 -7.09 -15.16
C PRO A 225 -25.47 -7.51 -16.56
N ALA A 226 -26.70 -7.14 -16.94
CA ALA A 226 -27.31 -7.54 -18.21
C ALA A 226 -26.61 -6.94 -19.44
N ASP A 227 -25.86 -5.85 -19.23
CA ASP A 227 -25.14 -5.10 -20.25
C ASP A 227 -23.78 -5.71 -20.62
N ASN A 228 -23.30 -6.73 -19.89
CA ASN A 228 -21.92 -7.24 -19.98
C ASN A 228 -20.84 -6.14 -19.84
N GLU A 229 -21.22 -4.95 -19.37
CA GLU A 229 -20.28 -3.83 -19.19
C GLU A 229 -19.59 -3.95 -17.83
N THR A 230 -18.28 -4.11 -17.87
CA THR A 230 -17.46 -4.07 -16.65
C THR A 230 -17.24 -2.62 -16.22
N ARG A 231 -17.26 -2.40 -14.90
CA ARG A 231 -17.06 -1.08 -14.30
C ARG A 231 -15.84 -1.11 -13.38
N VAL A 232 -15.00 -0.09 -13.49
CA VAL A 232 -13.85 0.14 -12.61
C VAL A 232 -14.07 1.44 -11.87
N VAL A 233 -14.09 1.37 -10.54
CA VAL A 233 -14.17 2.53 -9.66
C VAL A 233 -12.82 2.77 -9.01
N VAL A 234 -12.30 3.99 -9.08
CA VAL A 234 -11.04 4.40 -8.44
C VAL A 234 -11.36 5.48 -7.40
N PRO A 235 -11.38 5.14 -6.10
CA PRO A 235 -11.48 6.12 -5.03
C PRO A 235 -10.21 6.98 -4.97
N VAL A 236 -10.37 8.30 -4.93
CA VAL A 236 -9.28 9.28 -4.83
C VAL A 236 -9.54 10.18 -3.63
N GLY A 237 -8.70 10.11 -2.62
CA GLY A 237 -8.84 10.93 -1.42
C GLY A 237 -7.50 11.08 -0.71
N LEU A 238 -7.45 12.00 0.26
CA LEU A 238 -6.24 12.26 1.03
C LEU A 238 -5.98 11.14 2.06
N PRO A 239 -4.72 10.90 2.43
CA PRO A 239 -4.36 9.96 3.51
C PRO A 239 -5.07 10.33 4.80
N ASP A 240 -5.55 9.32 5.53
CA ASP A 240 -6.33 9.44 6.77
C ASP A 240 -7.64 10.23 6.59
N GLY A 241 -8.05 10.43 5.33
CA GLY A 241 -9.27 11.10 4.95
C GLY A 241 -10.47 10.17 4.84
N GLY A 242 -10.37 8.89 5.20
CA GLY A 242 -11.52 7.96 5.20
C GLY A 242 -11.79 7.22 3.88
N VAL A 243 -10.81 7.15 2.98
CA VAL A 243 -10.94 6.42 1.70
C VAL A 243 -11.30 4.95 1.94
N PHE A 244 -10.64 4.30 2.90
CA PHE A 244 -10.91 2.88 3.22
C PHE A 244 -12.30 2.65 3.81
N ASP A 245 -12.81 3.57 4.62
CA ASP A 245 -14.19 3.48 5.13
C ASP A 245 -15.22 3.67 4.01
N PHE A 246 -14.93 4.55 3.05
CA PHE A 246 -15.74 4.67 1.85
C PHE A 246 -15.75 3.37 1.05
N VAL A 247 -14.59 2.72 0.89
CA VAL A 247 -14.52 1.42 0.18
C VAL A 247 -15.32 0.36 0.93
N ASP A 248 -15.22 0.29 2.25
CA ASP A 248 -16.00 -0.65 3.08
C ASP A 248 -17.51 -0.44 2.87
N ARG A 249 -17.98 0.81 2.96
CA ARG A 249 -19.38 1.16 2.66
C ARG A 249 -19.76 0.83 1.21
N PHE A 250 -18.89 1.16 0.26
CA PHE A 250 -19.14 0.93 -1.15
C PHE A 250 -19.31 -0.56 -1.44
N MET A 251 -18.52 -1.43 -0.81
CA MET A 251 -18.63 -2.89 -0.96
C MET A 251 -19.89 -3.44 -0.30
N GLU A 252 -20.35 -2.86 0.83
CA GLU A 252 -21.66 -3.20 1.43
C GLU A 252 -22.83 -2.84 0.49
N ASP A 253 -22.80 -1.63 -0.09
CA ASP A 253 -23.84 -1.12 -0.98
C ASP A 253 -23.80 -1.78 -2.38
N ASN A 254 -22.62 -2.24 -2.82
CA ASN A 254 -22.36 -2.77 -4.16
C ASN A 254 -21.65 -4.13 -4.10
N PRO A 255 -22.28 -5.17 -3.55
CA PRO A 255 -21.61 -6.43 -3.23
C PRO A 255 -21.16 -7.21 -4.48
N GLY A 256 -21.63 -6.83 -5.67
CA GLY A 256 -21.19 -7.41 -6.95
C GLY A 256 -19.84 -6.90 -7.46
N TYR A 257 -19.21 -5.94 -6.77
CA TYR A 257 -17.86 -5.46 -7.05
C TYR A 257 -16.82 -6.32 -6.33
N VAL A 258 -15.61 -6.37 -6.90
CA VAL A 258 -14.43 -6.97 -6.26
C VAL A 258 -13.47 -5.85 -5.86
N GLU A 259 -12.99 -5.88 -4.62
CA GLU A 259 -11.94 -4.96 -4.18
C GLU A 259 -10.57 -5.45 -4.67
N LEU A 260 -9.87 -4.61 -5.42
CA LEU A 260 -8.49 -4.81 -5.86
C LEU A 260 -7.61 -3.81 -5.11
N SER A 261 -7.18 -4.22 -3.91
CA SER A 261 -6.28 -3.46 -3.05
C SER A 261 -5.32 -4.41 -2.32
N ASP A 262 -4.23 -3.86 -1.80
CA ASP A 262 -3.28 -4.65 -1.03
C ASP A 262 -3.83 -5.07 0.34
N ARG A 263 -4.69 -4.25 0.95
CA ARG A 263 -5.39 -4.65 2.18
C ARG A 263 -6.29 -5.86 1.93
N ALA A 264 -7.03 -5.90 0.82
CA ALA A 264 -7.91 -7.02 0.50
C ALA A 264 -7.10 -8.29 0.21
N LEU A 265 -6.01 -8.15 -0.55
CA LEU A 265 -5.10 -9.27 -0.83
C LEU A 265 -4.40 -9.79 0.43
N ARG A 266 -3.96 -8.89 1.32
CA ARG A 266 -3.37 -9.27 2.62
C ARG A 266 -4.38 -9.99 3.49
N SER A 267 -5.61 -9.49 3.59
CA SER A 267 -6.69 -10.16 4.32
C SER A 267 -6.99 -11.54 3.74
N TRP A 268 -6.96 -11.69 2.42
CA TRP A 268 -7.11 -12.98 1.77
C TRP A 268 -5.95 -13.93 2.11
N ALA A 269 -4.71 -13.46 2.06
CA ALA A 269 -3.54 -14.25 2.46
C ALA A 269 -3.64 -14.72 3.93
N ILE A 270 -4.04 -13.84 4.84
CA ILE A 270 -4.24 -14.17 6.28
C ILE A 270 -5.37 -15.18 6.45
N ALA A 271 -6.52 -14.96 5.80
CA ALA A 271 -7.62 -15.93 5.81
C ALA A 271 -7.18 -17.31 5.27
N SER A 272 -6.15 -17.33 4.41
CA SER A 272 -5.59 -18.55 3.83
C SER A 272 -4.59 -19.30 4.73
N GLY A 273 -4.35 -18.78 5.94
CA GLY A 273 -3.46 -19.34 6.95
C GLY A 273 -2.03 -18.82 6.89
N LEU A 274 -1.78 -17.70 6.18
CA LEU A 274 -0.47 -17.05 6.19
C LEU A 274 -0.37 -16.04 7.33
N GLU A 275 0.79 -15.99 7.97
CA GLU A 275 1.06 -15.09 9.09
C GLU A 275 2.08 -14.02 8.69
N SER A 276 1.86 -12.79 9.11
CA SER A 276 2.77 -11.66 8.92
C SER A 276 3.04 -10.98 10.25
N LYS A 277 4.31 -10.71 10.55
CA LYS A 277 4.75 -10.05 11.80
C LYS A 277 4.97 -8.56 11.66
N GLU A 278 4.98 -8.06 10.43
CA GLU A 278 5.28 -6.67 10.13
C GLU A 278 4.01 -5.94 9.71
N GLU A 279 3.92 -4.68 10.13
CA GLU A 279 2.84 -3.78 9.79
C GLU A 279 3.43 -2.66 8.94
N GLY A 280 2.93 -2.53 7.71
CA GLY A 280 3.33 -1.48 6.78
C GLY A 280 2.54 -0.19 7.01
N CYS A 281 1.79 0.24 6.00
CA CYS A 281 0.70 1.20 6.17
C CYS A 281 -0.59 0.60 5.63
N ARG A 282 -1.75 1.26 5.78
CA ARG A 282 -2.99 0.66 5.25
C ARG A 282 -3.03 0.60 3.72
N ASP A 283 -2.39 1.57 3.05
CA ASP A 283 -2.33 1.60 1.58
C ASP A 283 -1.37 0.58 1.00
N ASP A 284 -0.22 0.41 1.63
CA ASP A 284 0.81 -0.53 1.24
C ASP A 284 1.20 -1.36 2.48
N PRO A 285 0.34 -2.32 2.88
CA PRO A 285 0.62 -3.13 4.03
C PRO A 285 1.77 -4.09 3.71
N GLU A 286 2.55 -4.40 4.74
CA GLU A 286 3.65 -5.35 4.63
C GLU A 286 3.10 -6.77 4.59
N PHE A 287 3.62 -7.57 3.66
CA PHE A 287 3.17 -8.93 3.45
C PHE A 287 4.07 -9.87 4.26
N SER A 288 5.39 -9.88 4.00
CA SER A 288 6.39 -10.67 4.73
C SER A 288 5.91 -12.08 5.12
N PHE A 289 5.16 -12.74 4.23
CA PHE A 289 4.57 -14.06 4.44
C PHE A 289 5.58 -15.18 4.17
N GLY A 290 6.75 -14.85 3.61
CA GLY A 290 7.75 -15.83 3.17
C GLY A 290 7.38 -16.47 1.82
N VAL A 291 6.48 -15.84 1.07
CA VAL A 291 6.03 -16.29 -0.25
C VAL A 291 6.43 -15.22 -1.27
N PRO A 292 7.50 -15.42 -2.05
CA PRO A 292 8.07 -14.37 -2.90
C PRO A 292 7.05 -13.68 -3.82
N ALA A 293 6.14 -14.44 -4.43
CA ALA A 293 5.13 -13.87 -5.34
C ALA A 293 4.14 -12.92 -4.63
N LEU A 294 3.83 -13.19 -3.36
CA LEU A 294 2.98 -12.35 -2.52
C LEU A 294 3.79 -11.19 -1.94
N ASP A 295 4.97 -11.46 -1.38
CA ASP A 295 5.83 -10.45 -0.73
C ASP A 295 6.28 -9.36 -1.71
N GLU A 296 6.60 -9.74 -2.96
CA GLU A 296 6.91 -8.80 -4.04
C GLU A 296 5.65 -8.19 -4.69
N LYS A 297 4.45 -8.55 -4.21
CA LYS A 297 3.15 -8.10 -4.74
C LYS A 297 2.97 -8.32 -6.25
N SER A 298 3.68 -9.31 -6.80
CA SER A 298 3.68 -9.66 -8.23
C SER A 298 2.35 -10.26 -8.72
N ILE A 299 1.47 -10.64 -7.79
CA ILE A 299 0.13 -11.18 -8.06
C ILE A 299 -0.88 -10.11 -8.53
N ARG A 300 -0.63 -8.82 -8.24
CA ARG A 300 -1.56 -7.71 -8.54
C ARG A 300 -2.00 -7.65 -10.01
N PRO A 301 -1.11 -7.74 -11.02
CA PRO A 301 -1.52 -7.68 -12.42
C PRO A 301 -2.39 -8.88 -12.83
N MET A 302 -2.12 -10.06 -12.24
CA MET A 302 -2.92 -11.26 -12.51
C MET A 302 -4.34 -11.13 -11.95
N LEU A 303 -4.51 -10.60 -10.73
CA LEU A 303 -5.84 -10.35 -10.15
C LEU A 303 -6.68 -9.41 -11.01
N LYS A 304 -6.07 -8.33 -11.52
CA LYS A 304 -6.73 -7.42 -12.48
C LYS A 304 -7.15 -8.16 -13.74
N THR A 305 -6.27 -8.99 -14.29
CA THR A 305 -6.55 -9.80 -15.49
C THR A 305 -7.71 -10.77 -15.25
N LEU A 306 -7.71 -11.49 -14.13
CA LEU A 306 -8.77 -12.43 -13.76
C LEU A 306 -10.12 -11.72 -13.57
N ALA A 307 -10.13 -10.55 -12.90
CA ALA A 307 -11.35 -9.75 -12.77
C ALA A 307 -11.95 -9.39 -14.15
N MET A 308 -11.11 -9.01 -15.11
CA MET A 308 -11.57 -8.67 -16.46
C MET A 308 -12.03 -9.90 -17.25
N LEU A 309 -11.29 -11.01 -17.21
CA LEU A 309 -11.67 -12.26 -17.88
C LEU A 309 -13.01 -12.81 -17.38
N ASN A 310 -13.29 -12.64 -16.09
CA ASN A 310 -14.53 -13.07 -15.46
C ASN A 310 -15.66 -12.02 -15.52
N ASN A 311 -15.47 -10.92 -16.27
CA ASN A 311 -16.41 -9.80 -16.38
C ASN A 311 -16.87 -9.24 -15.02
N ARG A 312 -15.96 -9.19 -14.03
CA ARG A 312 -16.23 -8.66 -12.69
C ARG A 312 -15.99 -7.15 -12.69
N SER A 313 -16.96 -6.40 -12.19
CA SER A 313 -16.74 -4.99 -11.84
C SER A 313 -15.84 -4.92 -10.61
N CYS A 314 -14.94 -3.94 -10.55
CA CYS A 314 -14.00 -3.82 -9.44
C CYS A 314 -13.82 -2.40 -8.94
N VAL A 315 -13.47 -2.28 -7.66
CA VAL A 315 -12.96 -1.06 -7.05
C VAL A 315 -11.46 -1.22 -6.87
N VAL A 316 -10.68 -0.32 -7.44
CA VAL A 316 -9.21 -0.35 -7.34
C VAL A 316 -8.78 0.73 -6.38
N THR A 317 -8.24 0.31 -5.23
CA THR A 317 -7.93 1.23 -4.14
C THR A 317 -6.42 1.25 -3.91
N SER A 318 -5.82 2.42 -4.15
CA SER A 318 -4.51 2.81 -3.64
C SER A 318 -4.49 4.33 -3.49
N ILE A 319 -4.40 4.85 -2.27
CA ILE A 319 -4.37 6.27 -1.92
C ILE A 319 -3.20 6.96 -2.61
N LYS A 320 -1.98 6.43 -2.49
CA LYS A 320 -0.81 7.05 -3.11
C LYS A 320 -0.96 7.10 -4.63
N SER A 321 -1.25 5.95 -5.24
CA SER A 321 -1.30 5.84 -6.71
C SER A 321 -2.48 6.61 -7.29
N SER A 322 -3.61 6.70 -6.59
CA SER A 322 -4.77 7.43 -7.07
C SER A 322 -4.60 8.95 -7.00
N LEU A 323 -3.73 9.47 -6.13
CA LEU A 323 -3.37 10.89 -6.09
C LEU A 323 -2.31 11.30 -7.12
N LEU A 324 -1.60 10.35 -7.73
CA LEU A 324 -0.56 10.63 -8.73
C LEU A 324 -1.12 10.49 -10.15
N GLN A 325 -1.07 11.57 -10.94
CA GLN A 325 -1.59 11.56 -12.31
C GLN A 325 -0.93 10.49 -13.20
N SER A 326 0.38 10.34 -13.10
CA SER A 326 1.14 9.31 -13.83
C SER A 326 0.58 7.91 -13.60
N ASP A 327 0.32 7.60 -12.33
CA ASP A 327 -0.06 6.27 -11.88
C ASP A 327 -1.53 6.00 -12.22
N ARG A 328 -2.40 7.03 -12.17
CA ARG A 328 -3.78 6.95 -12.68
C ARG A 328 -3.79 6.61 -14.17
N VAL A 329 -3.02 7.34 -14.99
CA VAL A 329 -2.96 7.09 -16.44
C VAL A 329 -2.44 5.68 -16.75
N GLU A 330 -1.41 5.22 -16.04
CA GLU A 330 -0.88 3.86 -16.19
C GLU A 330 -1.91 2.80 -15.77
N LEU A 331 -2.58 3.00 -14.64
CA LEU A 331 -3.64 2.11 -14.16
C LEU A 331 -4.76 1.99 -15.20
N LEU A 332 -5.24 3.11 -15.74
CA LEU A 332 -6.37 3.11 -16.68
C LEU A 332 -6.04 2.45 -18.02
N LYS A 333 -4.76 2.44 -18.43
CA LYS A 333 -4.27 1.70 -19.61
C LYS A 333 -4.34 0.18 -19.44
N SER A 334 -4.30 -0.30 -18.20
CA SER A 334 -4.40 -1.75 -17.91
C SER A 334 -5.82 -2.31 -18.09
N PHE A 335 -6.82 -1.44 -18.24
CA PHE A 335 -8.22 -1.82 -18.44
C PHE A 335 -8.66 -1.64 -19.90
N PRO A 336 -9.46 -2.59 -20.45
CA PRO A 336 -10.04 -2.47 -21.79
C PRO A 336 -10.80 -1.15 -21.99
N GLU A 337 -10.91 -0.70 -23.25
CA GLU A 337 -11.69 0.49 -23.58
C GLU A 337 -13.21 0.29 -23.34
N SER A 338 -13.69 -0.95 -23.41
CA SER A 338 -15.08 -1.32 -23.12
C SER A 338 -15.44 -1.20 -21.64
N THR A 339 -14.46 -1.07 -20.75
CA THR A 339 -14.69 -0.94 -19.31
C THR A 339 -15.01 0.53 -18.98
N LYS A 340 -16.12 0.76 -18.28
CA LYS A 340 -16.46 2.09 -17.77
C LYS A 340 -15.58 2.42 -16.57
N LYS A 341 -14.75 3.46 -16.68
CA LYS A 341 -13.76 3.90 -15.68
C LYS A 341 -14.29 5.16 -14.99
N THR A 342 -14.52 5.06 -13.69
CA THR A 342 -15.07 6.13 -12.86
C THR A 342 -14.10 6.47 -11.73
N ALA A 343 -13.74 7.74 -11.56
CA ALA A 343 -13.07 8.21 -10.37
C ALA A 343 -14.10 8.73 -9.36
N VAL A 344 -13.91 8.44 -8.07
CA VAL A 344 -14.72 8.99 -6.98
C VAL A 344 -13.83 9.78 -6.04
N VAL A 345 -14.02 11.09 -5.99
CA VAL A 345 -13.22 12.04 -5.21
C VAL A 345 -13.81 12.19 -3.81
N LEU A 346 -12.98 11.88 -2.82
CA LEU A 346 -13.25 11.80 -1.39
C LEU A 346 -12.32 12.79 -0.66
N VAL A 347 -12.56 14.09 -0.85
CA VAL A 347 -11.72 15.14 -0.28
C VAL A 347 -12.56 16.09 0.55
N GLY A 348 -12.05 16.43 1.73
CA GLY A 348 -12.70 17.33 2.69
C GLY A 348 -13.63 16.62 3.65
N GLU A 349 -14.64 17.35 4.13
CA GLU A 349 -15.59 16.84 5.11
C GLU A 349 -16.59 15.86 4.46
N PRO A 350 -16.76 14.64 5.01
CA PRO A 350 -17.70 13.68 4.45
C PRO A 350 -19.16 14.16 4.46
N ASN A 351 -19.93 13.70 3.47
CA ASN A 351 -21.35 14.00 3.36
C ASN A 351 -22.17 13.37 4.51
N ALA A 352 -23.38 13.91 4.76
CA ALA A 352 -24.24 13.43 5.85
C ALA A 352 -24.57 11.92 5.74
N PRO A 353 -24.94 11.36 4.56
CA PRO A 353 -25.17 9.93 4.45
C PRO A 353 -23.99 9.06 4.88
N PHE A 354 -22.76 9.49 4.61
CA PHE A 354 -21.56 8.77 5.04
C PHE A 354 -21.39 8.82 6.56
N LYS A 355 -21.54 10.00 7.16
CA LYS A 355 -21.46 10.17 8.63
C LYS A 355 -22.53 9.36 9.36
N ASP A 356 -23.76 9.36 8.85
CA ASP A 356 -24.86 8.57 9.42
C ASP A 356 -24.55 7.07 9.36
N TRP A 357 -23.97 6.60 8.24
CA TRP A 357 -23.52 5.21 8.12
C TRP A 357 -22.42 4.88 9.14
N VAL A 358 -21.41 5.74 9.30
CA VAL A 358 -20.35 5.58 10.31
C VAL A 358 -20.93 5.48 11.70
N GLN A 359 -21.77 6.43 12.11
CA GLN A 359 -22.38 6.45 13.44
C GLN A 359 -23.25 5.21 13.69
N LYS A 360 -24.04 4.80 12.69
CA LYS A 360 -24.86 3.59 12.77
C LYS A 360 -24.00 2.34 12.92
N LYS A 361 -22.89 2.24 12.17
CA LYS A 361 -21.97 1.10 12.24
C LYS A 361 -21.28 1.01 13.60
N ILE A 362 -20.79 2.14 14.13
CA ILE A 362 -20.16 2.19 15.45
C ILE A 362 -21.16 1.76 16.53
N ARG A 363 -22.38 2.30 16.51
CA ARG A 363 -23.42 1.94 17.48
C ARG A 363 -23.78 0.45 17.39
N SER A 364 -23.99 -0.06 16.18
CA SER A 364 -24.30 -1.47 15.97
C SER A 364 -23.19 -2.40 16.46
N ASN A 365 -21.92 -2.03 16.25
CA ASN A 365 -20.78 -2.81 16.72
C ASN A 365 -20.69 -2.79 18.26
N TYR A 366 -20.94 -1.64 18.88
CA TYR A 366 -20.96 -1.49 20.33
C TYR A 366 -22.08 -2.32 20.97
N GLU A 367 -23.32 -2.21 20.47
CA GLU A 367 -24.47 -2.97 20.96
C GLU A 367 -24.22 -4.48 20.83
N ALA A 368 -23.74 -4.95 19.68
CA ALA A 368 -23.41 -6.36 19.48
C ALA A 368 -22.31 -6.85 20.45
N ARG A 369 -21.28 -6.04 20.71
CA ARG A 369 -20.21 -6.38 21.66
C ARG A 369 -20.73 -6.38 23.10
N LYS A 370 -21.57 -5.43 23.47
CA LYS A 370 -22.20 -5.35 24.80
C LYS A 370 -23.03 -6.60 25.07
N ASP A 371 -23.95 -6.93 24.16
CA ASP A 371 -24.83 -8.09 24.27
C ASP A 371 -24.03 -9.40 24.38
N PHE A 372 -22.93 -9.51 23.62
CA PHE A 372 -22.04 -10.66 23.72
C PHE A 372 -21.34 -10.78 25.07
N LEU A 373 -20.80 -9.68 25.59
CA LEU A 373 -20.15 -9.68 26.91
C LEU A 373 -21.13 -10.05 28.02
N GLU A 374 -22.39 -9.59 27.93
CA GLU A 374 -23.45 -9.97 28.86
C GLU A 374 -23.78 -11.46 28.80
N LYS A 375 -24.00 -12.01 27.59
CA LYS A 375 -24.23 -13.46 27.39
C LYS A 375 -23.06 -14.30 27.86
N ARG A 376 -21.82 -13.85 27.61
CA ARG A 376 -20.62 -14.58 27.99
C ARG A 376 -20.37 -14.55 29.49
N LYS A 377 -20.66 -13.44 30.16
CA LYS A 377 -20.69 -13.36 31.63
C LYS A 377 -21.72 -14.32 32.24
N ALA A 378 -22.91 -14.42 31.65
CA ALA A 378 -23.93 -15.37 32.09
C ALA A 378 -23.51 -16.84 31.88
N LEU A 379 -22.90 -17.17 30.74
CA LEU A 379 -22.38 -18.51 30.46
C LEU A 379 -21.25 -18.90 31.42
N VAL A 380 -20.30 -17.99 31.65
CA VAL A 380 -19.21 -18.18 32.61
C VAL A 380 -19.76 -18.42 34.02
N ALA A 381 -20.77 -17.66 34.45
CA ALA A 381 -21.41 -17.88 35.74
C ALA A 381 -22.09 -19.26 35.85
N ALA A 382 -22.59 -19.82 34.75
CA ALA A 382 -23.24 -21.13 34.72
C ALA A 382 -22.26 -22.32 34.61
N THR A 383 -21.15 -22.15 33.89
CA THR A 383 -20.21 -23.23 33.53
C THR A 383 -18.93 -23.24 34.36
N GLY A 384 -18.59 -22.13 35.02
CA GLY A 384 -17.32 -21.96 35.73
C GLY A 384 -16.11 -21.72 34.82
N GLU A 385 -16.30 -21.53 33.51
CA GLU A 385 -15.23 -21.13 32.59
C GLU A 385 -14.72 -19.72 32.90
N MET A 386 -13.46 -19.41 32.59
CA MET A 386 -12.91 -18.07 32.80
C MET A 386 -13.15 -17.16 31.59
N LEU A 387 -13.43 -15.88 31.83
CA LEU A 387 -13.40 -14.85 30.77
C LEU A 387 -11.96 -14.65 30.27
N SER A 388 -11.81 -14.31 28.98
CA SER A 388 -10.50 -13.93 28.44
C SER A 388 -10.17 -12.49 28.86
N GLU A 389 -8.90 -12.14 28.85
CA GLU A 389 -8.45 -10.77 29.15
C GLU A 389 -9.14 -9.71 28.28
N GLU A 390 -9.36 -9.99 27.00
CA GLU A 390 -10.06 -9.09 26.07
C GLU A 390 -11.54 -8.86 26.43
N ASP A 391 -12.15 -9.80 27.15
CA ASP A 391 -13.55 -9.75 27.56
C ASP A 391 -13.75 -9.14 28.95
N THR A 392 -12.66 -8.96 29.70
CA THR A 392 -12.67 -8.23 30.97
C THR A 392 -12.38 -6.74 30.78
N LEU A 393 -11.90 -6.32 29.60
CA LEU A 393 -11.69 -4.92 29.28
C LEU A 393 -13.01 -4.13 29.33
N PRO A 394 -13.01 -2.93 29.93
CA PRO A 394 -14.18 -2.04 29.91
C PRO A 394 -14.58 -1.71 28.47
N LEU A 395 -15.86 -1.86 28.16
CA LEU A 395 -16.40 -1.43 26.88
C LEU A 395 -16.66 0.08 26.94
N GLU A 396 -15.95 0.86 26.14
CA GLU A 396 -16.14 2.31 26.05
C GLU A 396 -17.38 2.65 25.21
N GLU A 397 -18.20 3.58 25.70
CA GLU A 397 -19.35 4.08 24.96
C GLU A 397 -18.91 4.89 23.71
N PRO A 398 -19.55 4.67 22.55
CA PRO A 398 -19.26 5.43 21.35
C PRO A 398 -19.46 6.93 21.55
N ARG A 399 -18.45 7.72 21.19
CA ARG A 399 -18.61 9.17 21.07
C ARG A 399 -19.28 9.53 19.75
N GLY A 400 -20.28 10.41 19.79
CA GLY A 400 -21.10 10.78 18.62
C GLY A 400 -20.41 11.69 17.59
N ASP A 401 -19.18 12.12 17.86
CA ASP A 401 -18.39 13.04 17.04
C ASP A 401 -17.46 12.33 16.03
N SER A 402 -17.45 11.00 16.01
CA SER A 402 -16.59 10.22 15.10
C SER A 402 -17.01 10.39 13.65
N VAL A 403 -16.09 10.90 12.82
CA VAL A 403 -16.29 11.10 11.36
C VAL A 403 -15.97 9.83 10.55
N PHE A 404 -15.10 8.98 11.10
CA PHE A 404 -14.61 7.74 10.49
C PHE A 404 -14.75 6.57 11.48
N LEU A 405 -14.65 5.34 10.98
CA LEU A 405 -14.71 4.16 11.84
C LEU A 405 -13.50 4.12 12.79
N PRO A 406 -13.70 3.76 14.08
CA PRO A 406 -12.60 3.55 15.02
C PRO A 406 -11.64 2.48 14.48
N ARG A 407 -10.34 2.75 14.60
CA ARG A 407 -9.30 1.87 14.10
C ARG A 407 -8.58 1.18 15.25
N SER A 408 -8.34 -0.12 15.11
CA SER A 408 -7.44 -0.85 16.00
C SER A 408 -6.00 -0.46 15.70
N GLY A 409 -5.33 0.20 16.66
CA GLY A 409 -3.94 0.64 16.53
C GLY A 409 -3.74 1.96 15.77
N ASN A 410 -2.51 2.46 15.80
CA ASN A 410 -2.11 3.77 15.22
C ASN A 410 -1.53 3.64 13.80
N LEU A 411 -1.97 2.64 13.02
CA LEU A 411 -1.44 2.43 11.67
C LEU A 411 -1.95 3.52 10.71
N PRO A 412 -1.07 4.36 10.13
CA PRO A 412 -1.49 5.42 9.23
C PRO A 412 -1.87 4.86 7.85
N ASP A 413 -2.64 5.62 7.08
CA ASP A 413 -2.94 5.24 5.70
C ASP A 413 -1.69 5.27 4.81
N LEU A 414 -0.83 6.29 4.96
CA LEU A 414 0.49 6.39 4.34
C LEU A 414 1.56 6.74 5.38
N THR A 415 2.78 6.23 5.21
CA THR A 415 3.91 6.61 6.08
C THR A 415 4.34 8.06 5.83
N SER A 416 4.90 8.72 6.87
CA SER A 416 5.41 10.10 6.76
C SER A 416 6.48 10.26 5.67
N GLN A 417 7.27 9.21 5.41
CA GLN A 417 8.26 9.19 4.34
C GLN A 417 7.60 9.23 2.95
N ILE A 418 6.59 8.38 2.72
CA ILE A 418 5.83 8.38 1.47
C ILE A 418 5.15 9.73 1.27
N ILE A 419 4.50 10.27 2.30
CA ILE A 419 3.87 11.58 2.22
C ILE A 419 4.90 12.63 1.84
N SER A 420 6.01 12.76 2.58
CA SER A 420 7.06 13.76 2.35
C SER A 420 7.69 13.69 0.95
N ARG A 421 7.76 12.50 0.37
CA ARG A 421 8.29 12.28 -0.98
C ARG A 421 7.31 12.66 -2.10
N PHE A 422 6.00 12.50 -1.89
CA PHE A 422 5.03 12.57 -2.99
C PHE A 422 3.98 13.68 -2.86
N TYR A 423 3.78 14.29 -1.70
CA TYR A 423 2.68 15.25 -1.46
C TYR A 423 2.62 16.39 -2.48
N ALA A 424 3.77 16.91 -2.90
CA ALA A 424 3.85 18.02 -3.87
C ALA A 424 3.38 17.63 -5.28
N LYS A 425 3.31 16.32 -5.57
CA LYS A 425 2.84 15.76 -6.86
C LYS A 425 1.39 15.29 -6.81
N PHE A 426 0.72 15.37 -5.66
CA PHE A 426 -0.66 14.95 -5.53
C PHE A 426 -1.59 15.87 -6.34
N SER A 427 -2.53 15.26 -7.04
CA SER A 427 -3.48 15.92 -7.94
C SER A 427 -4.81 15.17 -7.92
N LEU A 428 -5.91 15.90 -8.14
CA LEU A 428 -7.23 15.29 -8.34
C LEU A 428 -7.37 14.74 -9.77
N PRO A 429 -8.19 13.70 -9.97
CA PRO A 429 -8.43 13.12 -11.28
C PRO A 429 -9.12 14.12 -12.21
N VAL A 430 -8.75 14.08 -13.48
CA VAL A 430 -9.41 14.83 -14.56
C VAL A 430 -9.76 13.89 -15.69
N THR A 431 -10.72 14.27 -16.55
CA THR A 431 -11.17 13.43 -17.67
C THR A 431 -10.05 13.10 -18.66
N THR A 432 -9.05 13.98 -18.80
CA THR A 432 -7.86 13.74 -19.63
C THR A 432 -6.96 12.62 -19.11
N ASP A 433 -7.13 12.18 -17.87
CA ASP A 433 -6.39 11.01 -17.34
C ASP A 433 -6.89 9.69 -17.95
N GLY A 434 -8.07 9.69 -18.58
CA GLY A 434 -8.71 8.53 -19.21
C GLY A 434 -9.95 8.02 -18.48
N PHE A 435 -10.47 8.76 -17.50
CA PHE A 435 -11.76 8.47 -16.87
C PHE A 435 -12.92 8.93 -17.75
N GLN A 436 -13.97 8.11 -17.88
CA GLN A 436 -15.22 8.53 -18.51
C GLN A 436 -16.09 9.36 -17.56
N GLU A 437 -15.91 9.19 -16.24
CA GLU A 437 -16.69 9.90 -15.23
C GLU A 437 -15.83 10.23 -14.00
N VAL A 438 -15.88 11.48 -13.52
CA VAL A 438 -15.26 11.91 -12.27
C VAL A 438 -16.37 12.42 -11.35
N ARG A 439 -16.60 11.73 -10.23
CA ARG A 439 -17.63 12.08 -9.25
C ARG A 439 -17.00 12.71 -8.02
N HIS A 440 -17.59 13.79 -7.54
CA HIS A 440 -17.20 14.47 -6.32
C HIS A 440 -18.23 14.17 -5.24
N GLU A 441 -17.91 13.21 -4.35
CA GLU A 441 -18.88 12.63 -3.39
C GLU A 441 -19.03 13.47 -2.11
N TRP A 442 -17.94 14.12 -1.67
CA TRP A 442 -17.90 14.90 -0.43
C TRP A 442 -17.95 16.41 -0.67
N LEU A 443 -16.83 17.03 -1.03
CA LEU A 443 -16.79 18.41 -1.50
C LEU A 443 -16.97 18.47 -3.01
N GLY A 444 -17.61 19.54 -3.48
CA GLY A 444 -17.69 19.85 -4.91
C GLY A 444 -16.32 20.08 -5.54
N GLU A 445 -16.23 20.00 -6.87
CA GLU A 445 -14.95 20.02 -7.61
C GLU A 445 -14.01 21.16 -7.22
N GLN A 446 -14.53 22.40 -7.20
CA GLN A 446 -13.72 23.58 -6.91
C GLN A 446 -13.25 23.62 -5.44
N ASP A 447 -14.12 23.21 -4.51
CA ASP A 447 -13.81 23.20 -3.08
C ASP A 447 -12.82 22.07 -2.76
N ALA A 448 -12.97 20.90 -3.38
CA ALA A 448 -12.03 19.79 -3.28
C ALA A 448 -10.63 20.19 -3.80
N LYS A 449 -10.56 20.90 -4.93
CA LYS A 449 -9.30 21.41 -5.49
C LYS A 449 -8.63 22.42 -4.55
N THR A 450 -9.42 23.36 -4.01
CA THR A 450 -8.94 24.36 -3.05
C THR A 450 -8.46 23.70 -1.76
N TYR A 451 -9.18 22.70 -1.26
CA TYR A 451 -8.80 21.91 -0.10
C TYR A 451 -7.48 21.19 -0.31
N LEU A 452 -7.32 20.50 -1.45
CA LEU A 452 -6.06 19.81 -1.78
C LEU A 452 -4.89 20.81 -1.85
N GLN A 453 -5.07 21.96 -2.50
CA GLN A 453 -4.03 22.99 -2.59
C GLN A 453 -3.62 23.51 -1.21
N LYS A 454 -4.60 23.79 -0.33
CA LYS A 454 -4.34 24.18 1.06
C LYS A 454 -3.57 23.08 1.81
N TRP A 455 -3.99 21.83 1.67
CA TRP A 455 -3.34 20.69 2.28
C TRP A 455 -1.89 20.53 1.80
N ILE A 456 -1.63 20.67 0.50
CA ILE A 456 -0.27 20.65 -0.07
C ILE A 456 0.56 21.80 0.48
N GLN A 457 0.02 23.03 0.50
CA GLN A 457 0.73 24.21 0.97
C GLN A 457 1.11 24.07 2.46
N GLU A 458 0.20 23.60 3.31
CA GLU A 458 0.50 23.31 4.70
C GLU A 458 1.68 22.32 4.81
N ARG A 459 1.73 21.29 3.96
CA ARG A 459 2.79 20.26 3.97
C ARG A 459 4.11 20.77 3.41
N LYS A 460 4.09 21.69 2.44
CA LYS A 460 5.29 22.42 1.97
C LYS A 460 5.98 23.17 3.11
N THR A 461 5.21 23.62 4.09
CA THR A 461 5.74 24.35 5.26
C THR A 461 6.13 23.45 6.45
N THR A 462 5.53 22.26 6.61
CA THR A 462 5.82 21.37 7.74
C THR A 462 6.87 20.31 7.44
N LEU A 463 6.90 19.78 6.22
CA LEU A 463 7.70 18.59 5.89
C LEU A 463 9.00 18.92 5.18
N ILE A 464 10.02 18.10 5.43
CA ILE A 464 11.27 18.09 4.68
C ILE A 464 11.01 17.51 3.28
N VAL A 465 11.72 18.02 2.28
CA VAL A 465 11.71 17.48 0.92
C VAL A 465 12.66 16.28 0.89
N GLU A 466 12.08 15.08 0.95
CA GLU A 466 12.86 13.85 0.89
C GLU A 466 13.44 13.59 -0.50
N GLY A 467 14.67 13.06 -0.54
CA GLY A 467 15.35 12.71 -1.79
C GLY A 467 15.92 13.90 -2.57
N LEU A 468 15.99 15.08 -1.95
CA LEU A 468 16.66 16.25 -2.52
C LEU A 468 18.17 15.97 -2.61
N VAL A 469 18.77 16.33 -3.74
CA VAL A 469 20.22 16.20 -3.98
C VAL A 469 20.74 17.54 -4.51
N PRO A 470 21.84 18.08 -3.96
CA PRO A 470 22.42 19.32 -4.45
C PRO A 470 22.73 19.24 -5.95
N SER A 471 22.27 20.23 -6.71
CA SER A 471 22.46 20.24 -8.16
C SER A 471 23.92 20.45 -8.57
N PRO A 472 24.28 20.13 -9.84
CA PRO A 472 25.57 20.49 -10.40
C PRO A 472 25.89 21.98 -10.29
N TRP A 473 24.86 22.84 -10.34
CA TRP A 473 25.01 24.29 -10.14
C TRP A 473 25.54 24.60 -8.74
N PHE A 474 24.94 24.01 -7.70
CA PHE A 474 25.39 24.23 -6.33
C PHE A 474 26.82 23.71 -6.13
N ALA A 475 27.11 22.52 -6.66
CA ALA A 475 28.45 21.92 -6.61
C ALA A 475 29.52 22.84 -7.25
N ALA A 476 29.19 23.46 -8.39
CA ALA A 476 30.08 24.42 -9.05
C ALA A 476 30.28 25.70 -8.22
N LYS A 477 29.19 26.26 -7.68
CA LYS A 477 29.25 27.50 -6.86
C LYS A 477 29.99 27.29 -5.53
N ILE A 478 29.78 26.16 -4.84
CA ILE A 478 30.50 25.89 -3.60
C ILE A 478 32.00 25.63 -3.84
N ALA A 479 32.36 25.01 -4.97
CA ALA A 479 33.75 24.86 -5.38
C ALA A 479 34.38 26.22 -5.72
N ALA A 480 33.67 27.07 -6.46
CA ALA A 480 34.10 28.43 -6.77
C ALA A 480 34.30 29.25 -5.47
N TRP A 481 33.38 29.15 -4.51
CA TRP A 481 33.54 29.77 -3.19
C TRP A 481 34.78 29.28 -2.46
N ARG A 482 35.04 27.97 -2.44
CA ARG A 482 36.25 27.40 -1.80
C ARG A 482 37.54 27.94 -2.42
N SER A 483 37.59 28.06 -3.75
CA SER A 483 38.73 28.65 -4.47
C SER A 483 38.89 30.14 -4.18
N PHE A 484 37.81 30.91 -4.29
CA PHE A 484 37.81 32.35 -4.01
C PHE A 484 38.21 32.65 -2.56
N ARG A 485 37.72 31.86 -1.59
CA ARG A 485 38.12 31.96 -0.19
C ARG A 485 39.60 31.69 0.03
N SER A 486 40.20 30.75 -0.72
CA SER A 486 41.64 30.50 -0.68
C SER A 486 42.41 31.71 -1.20
N GLU A 487 42.00 32.24 -2.35
CA GLU A 487 42.61 33.43 -2.96
C GLU A 487 42.56 34.65 -2.04
N LEU A 488 41.40 34.92 -1.42
CA LEU A 488 41.25 35.98 -0.44
C LEU A 488 42.24 35.83 0.72
N ARG A 489 42.40 34.61 1.25
CA ARG A 489 43.35 34.32 2.34
C ARG A 489 44.80 34.51 1.89
N ASP A 490 45.17 34.00 0.73
CA ASP A 490 46.54 34.08 0.22
C ASP A 490 46.95 35.55 0.01
N LYS A 491 46.09 36.34 -0.63
CA LYS A 491 46.31 37.78 -0.83
C LYS A 491 46.30 38.55 0.50
N HIS A 492 45.45 38.18 1.46
CA HIS A 492 45.48 38.79 2.80
C HIS A 492 46.82 38.51 3.50
N VAL A 493 47.31 37.27 3.47
CA VAL A 493 48.60 36.88 4.05
C VAL A 493 49.74 37.64 3.37
N GLN A 494 49.77 37.70 2.03
CA GLN A 494 50.76 38.47 1.27
C GLN A 494 50.77 39.95 1.68
N PHE A 495 49.59 40.56 1.79
CA PHE A 495 49.47 41.95 2.23
C PHE A 495 49.95 42.15 3.67
N THR A 496 49.57 41.26 4.60
CA THR A 496 50.03 41.35 6.00
C THR A 496 51.56 41.19 6.13
N ASN A 497 52.17 40.33 5.31
CA ASN A 497 53.62 40.19 5.23
C ASN A 497 54.29 41.44 4.63
N LYS A 498 53.70 42.03 3.59
CA LYS A 498 54.18 43.30 3.01
C LYS A 498 54.09 44.43 4.04
N LYS A 499 53.00 44.50 4.82
CA LYS A 499 52.80 45.48 5.88
C LYS A 499 53.80 45.30 7.03
N SER A 500 54.08 44.06 7.46
CA SER A 500 55.08 43.80 8.50
C SER A 500 56.50 44.14 8.03
N GLN A 501 56.84 43.84 6.77
CA GLN A 501 58.11 44.22 6.15
C GLN A 501 58.28 45.74 6.06
N ALA A 502 57.27 46.47 5.58
CA ALA A 502 57.32 47.93 5.53
C ALA A 502 57.47 48.55 6.92
N LYS A 503 56.75 48.02 7.93
CA LYS A 503 56.88 48.44 9.32
C LYS A 503 58.29 48.20 9.87
N SER A 504 58.91 47.06 9.53
CA SER A 504 60.31 46.79 9.89
C SER A 504 61.31 47.70 9.17
N ALA A 505 60.94 48.25 8.02
CA ALA A 505 61.70 49.25 7.28
C ALA A 505 61.38 50.71 7.71
N GLY A 506 60.62 50.91 8.80
CA GLY A 506 60.29 52.23 9.33
C GLY A 506 59.18 52.99 8.58
N VAL A 507 58.52 52.35 7.62
CA VAL A 507 57.39 52.93 6.87
C VAL A 507 56.10 52.30 7.37
N ASP A 508 55.24 53.08 8.02
CA ASP A 508 53.92 52.60 8.40
C ASP A 508 52.99 52.66 7.17
N LEU A 509 52.67 51.49 6.61
CA LEU A 509 51.66 51.38 5.56
C LEU A 509 50.28 51.51 6.20
N GLU A 510 49.81 52.76 6.30
CA GLU A 510 48.49 53.08 6.78
C GLU A 510 47.44 52.63 5.74
N VAL A 511 46.53 51.74 6.16
CA VAL A 511 45.45 51.25 5.30
C VAL A 511 44.33 52.28 5.34
N GLY A 512 44.38 53.22 4.41
CA GLY A 512 43.33 54.24 4.25
C GLY A 512 41.97 53.62 3.90
N MET A 513 40.91 54.39 4.10
CA MET A 513 39.55 53.99 3.75
C MET A 513 39.37 53.98 2.23
N CYS A 514 39.59 52.83 1.60
CA CYS A 514 39.45 52.66 0.14
C CYS A 514 37.97 52.73 -0.29
N SER A 515 37.70 53.12 -1.54
CA SER A 515 36.33 53.15 -2.06
C SER A 515 35.72 51.75 -2.06
N LEU A 516 34.46 51.63 -1.63
CA LEU A 516 33.71 50.37 -1.72
C LEU A 516 33.37 49.99 -3.17
N ASP A 517 33.47 50.94 -4.10
CA ASP A 517 33.17 50.77 -5.53
C ASP A 517 34.43 50.51 -6.37
N SER A 518 35.56 50.13 -5.75
CA SER A 518 36.79 49.82 -6.47
C SER A 518 36.57 48.74 -7.54
N ALA A 519 37.26 48.81 -8.69
CA ALA A 519 37.08 47.81 -9.75
C ALA A 519 37.44 46.39 -9.31
N SER A 520 38.37 46.24 -8.36
CA SER A 520 38.80 44.96 -7.79
C SER A 520 38.73 44.99 -6.26
N VAL A 521 38.24 43.91 -5.65
CA VAL A 521 38.29 43.75 -4.18
C VAL A 521 39.69 43.40 -3.68
N HIS A 522 40.58 42.96 -4.57
CA HIS A 522 41.95 42.57 -4.26
C HIS A 522 42.95 43.72 -4.34
N ASP A 523 42.57 44.80 -5.03
CA ASP A 523 43.35 46.03 -5.17
C ASP A 523 42.39 47.22 -5.24
N ALA A 524 42.12 47.82 -4.08
CA ALA A 524 41.10 48.84 -3.91
C ALA A 524 41.62 50.27 -4.16
N ASP A 525 42.94 50.46 -4.24
CA ASP A 525 43.62 51.76 -4.35
C ASP A 525 44.66 51.82 -5.48
N GLU A 526 44.71 50.79 -6.35
CA GLU A 526 45.72 50.60 -7.41
C GLU A 526 47.17 50.54 -6.88
N LYS A 527 47.34 50.33 -5.57
CA LYS A 527 48.64 50.19 -4.88
C LYS A 527 48.79 48.80 -4.24
N GLY A 528 47.84 47.90 -4.50
CA GLY A 528 47.81 46.53 -4.00
C GLY A 528 47.21 46.40 -2.61
N THR A 529 46.36 47.33 -2.17
CA THR A 529 45.65 47.23 -0.89
C THR A 529 44.32 46.49 -1.07
N PRO A 530 44.14 45.26 -0.56
CA PRO A 530 42.85 44.56 -0.69
C PRO A 530 41.79 45.22 0.19
N LEU A 531 40.53 45.21 -0.27
CA LEU A 531 39.39 45.80 0.45
C LEU A 531 39.17 45.17 1.84
N TYR A 532 39.56 43.90 1.97
CA TYR A 532 39.50 43.09 3.18
C TYR A 532 40.84 43.09 3.97
N ALA A 533 41.74 44.06 3.72
CA ALA A 533 43.03 44.17 4.41
C ALA A 533 42.90 44.21 5.94
N ASN A 534 41.81 44.77 6.46
CA ASN A 534 41.56 44.94 7.90
C ASN A 534 40.58 43.90 8.49
N PHE A 535 40.26 42.83 7.74
CA PHE A 535 39.35 41.79 8.23
C PHE A 535 39.95 41.04 9.42
N LYS A 536 39.18 40.94 10.50
CA LYS A 536 39.50 40.11 11.67
C LYS A 536 38.82 38.75 11.55
N TYR A 537 39.08 37.87 12.53
CA TYR A 537 38.46 36.55 12.61
C TYR A 537 36.93 36.61 12.45
N GLU A 538 36.31 37.62 13.07
CA GLU A 538 34.88 37.85 13.06
C GLU A 538 34.36 38.21 11.65
N ASP A 539 35.08 39.06 10.92
CA ASP A 539 34.72 39.46 9.55
C ASP A 539 34.82 38.28 8.58
N TRP A 540 35.87 37.46 8.69
CA TRP A 540 36.04 36.25 7.89
C TRP A 540 34.92 35.23 8.12
N LEU A 541 34.46 35.12 9.37
CA LEU A 541 33.37 34.21 9.71
C LEU A 541 32.04 34.72 9.16
N ILE A 542 31.76 36.03 9.29
CA ILE A 542 30.58 36.66 8.70
C ILE A 542 30.56 36.49 7.19
N LEU A 543 31.68 36.74 6.50
CA LEU A 543 31.78 36.55 5.04
C LEU A 543 31.43 35.11 4.64
N SER A 544 32.01 34.15 5.35
CA SER A 544 31.78 32.72 5.05
C SER A 544 30.31 32.35 5.23
N TRP A 545 29.69 32.75 6.34
CA TRP A 545 28.29 32.42 6.61
C TRP A 545 27.32 33.15 5.68
N ARG A 546 27.58 34.42 5.32
CA ARG A 546 26.76 35.16 4.36
C ARG A 546 26.71 34.46 3.00
N ILE A 547 27.85 33.98 2.51
CA ILE A 547 27.92 33.25 1.23
C ILE A 547 27.33 31.84 1.37
N GLU A 548 27.69 31.10 2.41
CA GLU A 548 27.21 29.72 2.61
C GLU A 548 25.68 29.65 2.79
N LEU A 549 25.08 30.58 3.55
CA LEU A 549 23.63 30.66 3.71
C LEU A 549 22.93 31.21 2.46
N HIS A 550 23.54 32.15 1.73
CA HIS A 550 23.03 32.59 0.42
C HIS A 550 22.96 31.41 -0.55
N LEU A 551 24.07 30.69 -0.74
CA LEU A 551 24.15 29.53 -1.62
C LEU A 551 23.20 28.42 -1.19
N LEU A 552 23.02 28.22 0.11
CA LEU A 552 22.03 27.27 0.63
C LEU A 552 20.61 27.67 0.23
N ALA A 553 20.22 28.93 0.49
CA ALA A 553 18.87 29.41 0.22
C ALA A 553 18.54 29.42 -1.28
N THR A 554 19.48 29.88 -2.12
CA THR A 554 19.30 29.91 -3.57
C THR A 554 19.43 28.52 -4.21
N GLY A 555 20.35 27.69 -3.72
CA GLY A 555 20.50 26.29 -4.15
C GLY A 555 19.29 25.45 -3.83
N PHE A 556 18.75 25.54 -2.61
CA PHE A 556 17.52 24.86 -2.24
C PHE A 556 16.35 25.21 -3.16
N LEU A 557 16.10 26.50 -3.40
CA LEU A 557 15.01 26.93 -4.28
C LEU A 557 15.21 26.46 -5.72
N ASN A 558 16.45 26.48 -6.21
CA ASN A 558 16.79 26.01 -7.55
C ASN A 558 16.60 24.49 -7.71
N ASP A 559 16.92 23.71 -6.67
CA ASP A 559 16.91 22.25 -6.75
C ASP A 559 15.53 21.65 -6.46
N VAL A 560 14.71 22.33 -5.65
CA VAL A 560 13.32 21.94 -5.42
C VAL A 560 12.42 22.30 -6.62
N ASP A 561 12.80 23.30 -7.41
CA ASP A 561 12.12 23.70 -8.65
C ASP A 561 10.60 23.95 -8.46
N ASP A 562 10.24 24.60 -7.35
CA ASP A 562 8.86 24.90 -6.97
C ASP A 562 8.69 26.41 -6.73
N PRO A 563 8.07 27.15 -7.66
CA PRO A 563 7.95 28.61 -7.58
C PRO A 563 7.05 29.08 -6.44
N GLU A 564 6.19 28.21 -5.88
CA GLU A 564 5.32 28.57 -4.76
C GLU A 564 6.06 28.52 -3.41
N ARG A 565 7.30 28.01 -3.37
CA ARG A 565 8.10 27.99 -2.14
C ARG A 565 8.76 29.34 -1.88
N LEU A 566 8.46 29.87 -0.70
CA LEU A 566 9.02 31.13 -0.21
C LEU A 566 10.50 31.02 0.18
N GLY A 567 10.95 29.85 0.62
CA GLY A 567 12.30 29.61 1.13
C GLY A 567 12.39 28.33 1.96
N ILE A 568 13.43 28.20 2.77
CA ILE A 568 13.63 27.06 3.66
C ILE A 568 12.93 27.35 5.00
N PRO A 569 12.00 26.49 5.49
CA PRO A 569 11.42 26.66 6.82
C PRO A 569 12.50 26.70 7.91
N GLU A 570 12.37 27.61 8.88
CA GLU A 570 13.35 27.83 9.96
C GLU A 570 13.81 26.52 10.62
N ASP A 571 12.85 25.64 10.92
CA ASP A 571 13.06 24.34 11.58
C ASP A 571 13.93 23.37 10.77
N HIS A 572 13.95 23.53 9.43
CA HIS A 572 14.61 22.61 8.50
C HIS A 572 15.94 23.13 7.96
N VAL A 573 16.34 24.37 8.28
CA VAL A 573 17.60 24.97 7.78
C VAL A 573 18.82 24.15 8.19
N ALA A 574 18.84 23.61 9.41
CA ALA A 574 19.95 22.78 9.85
C ALA A 574 20.09 21.48 9.02
N HIS A 575 18.96 20.85 8.68
CA HIS A 575 18.93 19.64 7.85
C HIS A 575 19.49 19.93 6.45
N TYR A 576 19.01 20.99 5.79
CA TYR A 576 19.50 21.31 4.45
C TYR A 576 20.93 21.83 4.46
N TYR A 577 21.37 22.54 5.50
CA TYR A 577 22.78 22.94 5.62
C TYR A 577 23.69 21.70 5.69
N GLU A 578 23.30 20.67 6.44
CA GLU A 578 24.04 19.40 6.49
C GLU A 578 24.02 18.65 5.15
N LEU A 579 22.88 18.65 4.45
CA LEU A 579 22.75 18.03 3.11
C LEU A 579 23.61 18.71 2.05
N TYR A 580 23.60 20.04 2.00
CA TYR A 580 24.26 20.82 0.95
C TYR A 580 25.75 21.04 1.22
N HIS A 581 26.11 21.37 2.47
CA HIS A 581 27.49 21.72 2.82
C HIS A 581 28.29 20.54 3.40
N GLU A 582 27.65 19.40 3.67
CA GLU A 582 28.24 18.24 4.35
C GLU A 582 28.85 18.61 5.72
N LEU A 583 28.27 19.62 6.37
CA LEU A 583 28.73 20.19 7.62
C LEU A 583 27.55 20.44 8.56
N LYS A 584 27.76 20.25 9.87
CA LYS A 584 26.73 20.59 10.86
C LYS A 584 26.67 22.10 11.09
N LEU A 585 25.47 22.66 10.96
CA LEU A 585 25.22 24.06 11.29
C LEU A 585 25.36 24.27 12.80
N THR A 586 26.30 25.10 13.23
CA THR A 586 26.55 25.39 14.65
C THR A 586 26.58 26.89 14.90
N MET A 587 25.44 27.44 15.34
CA MET A 587 25.26 28.89 15.59
C MET A 587 26.17 29.42 16.71
N LYS A 588 26.60 28.54 17.63
CA LYS A 588 27.56 28.87 18.70
C LYS A 588 28.87 29.47 18.18
N LYS A 589 29.28 29.19 16.93
CA LYS A 589 30.47 29.80 16.31
C LYS A 589 30.35 31.33 16.18
N LEU A 590 29.14 31.85 16.05
CA LEU A 590 28.82 33.28 15.98
C LEU A 590 28.36 33.85 17.33
N ASN A 591 28.44 33.06 18.41
CA ASN A 591 27.85 33.40 19.71
C ASN A 591 26.33 33.66 19.64
N CYS A 592 25.62 32.89 18.80
CA CYS A 592 24.17 32.91 18.68
C CYS A 592 23.59 31.55 19.07
N ASP A 593 22.39 31.55 19.65
CA ASP A 593 21.68 30.33 20.06
C ASP A 593 20.57 29.94 19.07
N THR A 594 20.05 30.91 18.32
CA THR A 594 18.93 30.71 17.39
C THR A 594 19.21 31.24 15.99
N LEU A 595 18.49 30.71 14.98
CA LEU A 595 18.62 31.16 13.60
C LEU A 595 18.22 32.64 13.42
N PRO A 596 17.15 33.16 14.04
CA PRO A 596 16.80 34.58 13.94
C PRO A 596 17.88 35.52 14.49
N GLN A 597 18.53 35.16 15.60
CA GLN A 597 19.68 35.91 16.11
C GLN A 597 20.84 35.91 15.12
N THR A 598 21.10 34.74 14.52
CA THR A 598 22.16 34.56 13.53
C THR A 598 21.92 35.42 12.28
N VAL A 599 20.72 35.38 11.71
CA VAL A 599 20.36 36.19 10.53
C VAL A 599 20.40 37.68 10.86
N LYS A 600 19.92 38.09 12.04
CA LYS A 600 20.01 39.49 12.50
C LYS A 600 21.46 39.97 12.64
N LEU A 601 22.36 39.12 13.14
CA LEU A 601 23.79 39.42 13.28
C LEU A 601 24.48 39.54 11.92
N LEU A 602 24.16 38.60 11.01
CA LEU A 602 24.75 38.55 9.68
C LEU A 602 24.24 39.68 8.78
N LYS A 603 23.03 40.21 8.99
CA LYS A 603 22.35 41.16 8.09
C LYS A 603 22.25 40.58 6.66
N GLU A 604 22.29 41.41 5.63
CA GLU A 604 22.26 40.98 4.22
C GLU A 604 23.37 39.96 3.91
N PRO A 605 23.12 38.96 3.05
CA PRO A 605 22.03 38.92 2.06
C PRO A 605 20.93 37.90 2.35
N THR A 606 20.82 37.41 3.58
CA THR A 606 19.79 36.44 3.96
C THR A 606 18.83 37.05 4.96
N GLU A 607 17.56 36.74 4.83
CA GLU A 607 16.49 37.22 5.71
C GLU A 607 15.54 36.09 6.10
N LEU A 608 14.79 36.31 7.18
CA LEU A 608 13.68 35.45 7.58
C LEU A 608 12.38 36.15 7.23
N ILE A 609 11.67 35.63 6.24
CA ILE A 609 10.35 36.13 5.85
C ILE A 609 9.26 35.35 6.59
N SER A 610 8.20 36.05 7.00
CA SER A 610 7.01 35.41 7.55
C SER A 610 6.15 34.85 6.42
N GLY A 611 5.78 33.59 6.51
CA GLY A 611 4.85 32.93 5.59
C GLY A 611 3.56 32.48 6.28
N PRO A 612 2.78 31.60 5.65
CA PRO A 612 1.50 31.13 6.19
C PRO A 612 1.62 30.53 7.59
N GLY A 613 0.75 30.94 8.50
CA GLY A 613 0.71 30.46 9.89
C GLY A 613 1.86 30.96 10.78
N ASP A 614 2.35 32.18 10.54
CA ASP A 614 3.45 32.84 11.28
C ASP A 614 4.78 32.07 11.30
N ARG A 615 4.94 31.10 10.40
CA ARG A 615 6.20 30.38 10.21
C ARG A 615 7.20 31.25 9.48
N LYS A 616 8.47 31.11 9.83
CA LYS A 616 9.58 31.86 9.22
C LYS A 616 10.33 31.02 8.20
N PHE A 617 10.72 31.65 7.11
CA PHE A 617 11.44 31.01 6.01
C PHE A 617 12.73 31.77 5.72
N LEU A 618 13.85 31.04 5.65
CA LEU A 618 15.13 31.58 5.20
C LEU A 618 15.11 31.76 3.68
N ARG A 619 15.36 33.00 3.25
CA ARG A 619 15.48 33.38 1.85
C ARG A 619 16.70 34.29 1.65
N SER A 620 17.25 34.31 0.44
CA SER A 620 18.23 35.34 0.07
C SER A 620 17.58 36.49 -0.71
N THR A 621 18.04 37.71 -0.43
CA THR A 621 17.65 38.94 -1.13
C THR A 621 18.43 39.17 -2.42
N LEU A 622 19.56 38.49 -2.61
CA LEU A 622 20.41 38.61 -3.79
C LEU A 622 20.13 37.50 -4.81
N ASP A 623 20.42 37.79 -6.09
CA ASP A 623 20.29 36.83 -7.18
C ASP A 623 21.30 35.67 -7.02
N LYS A 624 20.93 34.48 -7.50
CA LYS A 624 21.75 33.27 -7.39
C LYS A 624 23.09 33.37 -8.13
N GLU A 625 23.19 34.22 -9.16
CA GLU A 625 24.42 34.43 -9.92
C GLU A 625 25.27 35.60 -9.40
N THR A 626 24.91 36.20 -8.26
CA THR A 626 25.65 37.33 -7.69
C THR A 626 27.12 36.97 -7.45
N ASP A 627 28.02 37.84 -7.89
CA ASP A 627 29.46 37.68 -7.72
C ASP A 627 29.85 37.74 -6.23
N PHE A 628 30.84 36.92 -5.83
CA PHE A 628 31.32 36.87 -4.46
C PHE A 628 31.98 38.20 -4.00
N ASP A 629 32.46 39.01 -4.93
CA ASP A 629 32.98 40.36 -4.66
C ASP A 629 31.95 41.26 -3.97
N VAL A 630 30.67 41.13 -4.31
CA VAL A 630 29.57 41.89 -3.68
C VAL A 630 29.49 41.58 -2.19
N PHE A 631 29.73 40.33 -1.78
CA PHE A 631 29.71 39.92 -0.39
C PHE A 631 30.90 40.49 0.38
N VAL A 632 32.09 40.53 -0.24
CA VAL A 632 33.29 41.15 0.35
C VAL A 632 33.04 42.64 0.61
N ARG A 633 32.49 43.36 -0.37
CA ARG A 633 32.11 44.78 -0.22
C ARG A 633 31.06 44.97 0.87
N GLY A 634 30.05 44.10 0.92
CA GLY A 634 29.00 44.15 1.94
C GLY A 634 29.52 43.88 3.36
N VAL A 635 30.51 43.01 3.53
CA VAL A 635 31.14 42.75 4.83
C VAL A 635 32.04 43.91 5.24
N GLU A 636 32.79 44.50 4.31
CA GLU A 636 33.62 45.67 4.58
C GLU A 636 32.77 46.89 4.97
N SER A 637 31.68 47.15 4.24
CA SER A 637 30.70 48.18 4.60
C SER A 637 30.15 47.95 6.01
N TYR A 638 29.77 46.70 6.32
CA TYR A 638 29.29 46.35 7.65
C TYR A 638 30.36 46.52 8.73
N ARG A 639 31.63 46.22 8.45
CA ARG A 639 32.75 46.43 9.37
C ARG A 639 32.96 47.92 9.66
N ARG A 640 32.96 48.77 8.62
CA ARG A 640 33.06 50.23 8.75
C ARG A 640 31.91 50.80 9.58
N ASP A 641 30.70 50.33 9.34
CA ASP A 641 29.53 50.72 10.12
C ASP A 641 29.65 50.36 11.61
N ARG A 642 30.09 49.14 11.92
CA ARG A 642 30.33 48.73 13.31
C ARG A 642 31.42 49.57 13.97
N LEU A 643 32.50 49.89 13.27
CA LEU A 643 33.56 50.76 13.81
C LEU A 643 33.04 52.16 14.14
N ARG A 644 32.28 52.78 13.23
CA ARG A 644 31.67 54.10 13.49
C ARG A 644 30.75 54.08 14.72
N ARG A 645 29.98 53.01 14.91
CA ARG A 645 29.12 52.84 16.10
C ARG A 645 29.94 52.68 17.38
N ILE A 646 31.02 51.89 17.35
CA ILE A 646 31.94 51.74 18.48
C ILE A 646 32.60 53.09 18.83
N GLU A 647 33.07 53.84 17.83
CA GLU A 647 33.68 55.17 18.01
C GLU A 647 32.68 56.20 18.55
N ALA A 648 31.40 56.07 18.20
CA ALA A 648 30.31 56.87 18.76
C ALA A 648 29.84 56.42 20.16
N GLY A 649 30.47 55.38 20.75
CA GLY A 649 30.17 54.89 22.09
C GLY A 649 29.09 53.81 22.17
N ASP A 650 28.61 53.27 21.05
CA ASP A 650 27.70 52.12 21.02
C ASP A 650 28.48 50.80 21.14
N GLU A 651 28.72 50.38 22.39
CA GLU A 651 29.43 49.12 22.70
C GLU A 651 28.70 47.86 22.19
N SER A 652 27.41 47.95 21.87
CA SER A 652 26.62 46.81 21.36
C SER A 652 27.08 46.35 19.97
N ALA A 653 27.80 47.20 19.24
CA ALA A 653 28.35 46.89 17.92
C ALA A 653 29.61 45.99 17.97
N GLN A 654 30.18 45.72 19.15
CA GLN A 654 31.38 44.91 19.31
C GLN A 654 31.08 43.40 19.20
N LEU A 655 31.69 42.73 18.21
CA LEU A 655 31.55 41.29 18.01
C LEU A 655 32.47 40.50 18.94
N LYS A 656 31.94 39.46 19.60
CA LYS A 656 32.68 38.54 20.48
C LYS A 656 32.42 37.10 20.07
N PHE A 657 33.16 36.61 19.07
CA PHE A 657 33.02 35.23 18.63
C PHE A 657 33.99 34.29 19.38
N PRO A 658 33.56 33.08 19.77
CA PRO A 658 34.45 32.12 20.40
C PRO A 658 35.57 31.72 19.43
N LYS A 659 36.82 32.01 19.79
CA LYS A 659 37.97 31.57 18.99
C LYS A 659 38.27 30.11 19.32
N PRO A 660 38.48 29.23 18.32
CA PRO A 660 38.87 27.86 18.57
C PRO A 660 40.22 27.86 19.31
N MET A 661 40.26 27.28 20.51
CA MET A 661 41.53 27.06 21.21
C MET A 661 42.40 26.11 20.38
N PRO A 662 43.71 26.38 20.23
CA PRO A 662 44.63 25.43 19.64
C PRO A 662 44.53 24.12 20.43
N LYS A 663 44.27 22.99 19.75
CA LYS A 663 44.45 21.69 20.40
C LYS A 663 45.89 21.64 20.90
N ALA A 664 46.08 21.47 22.21
CA ALA A 664 47.39 21.35 22.82
C ALA A 664 48.21 20.32 22.04
N ALA A 665 49.41 20.71 21.61
CA ALA A 665 50.34 19.81 20.96
C ALA A 665 50.59 18.61 21.89
N ALA A 666 50.31 17.40 21.42
CA ALA A 666 50.68 16.19 22.13
C ALA A 666 52.19 16.23 22.43
N PRO A 667 52.63 15.87 23.64
CA PRO A 667 54.04 15.93 24.01
C PRO A 667 54.85 14.99 23.11
N LYS A 668 55.83 15.55 22.40
CA LYS A 668 56.83 14.79 21.62
C LYS A 668 57.78 14.09 22.59
N GLY A 669 57.69 12.77 22.69
CA GLY A 669 58.71 11.97 23.39
C GLY A 669 58.30 10.54 23.79
N ALA A 670 58.18 9.63 22.83
CA ALA A 670 58.42 8.18 23.03
C ALA A 670 58.75 7.53 21.67
N PRO A 671 59.70 6.57 21.59
CA PRO A 671 60.29 6.13 20.32
C PRO A 671 59.38 5.19 19.53
N ALA A 672 59.54 5.25 18.21
CA ALA A 672 58.76 4.52 17.21
C ALA A 672 59.21 3.06 17.00
N LYS A 673 58.25 2.19 16.70
CA LYS A 673 58.38 0.97 15.87
C LYS A 673 57.06 0.83 15.09
N GLY A 674 56.97 0.65 13.78
CA GLY A 674 57.89 0.60 12.65
C GLY A 674 56.99 0.52 11.40
N VAL A 675 57.31 1.29 10.37
CA VAL A 675 56.55 1.44 9.14
C VAL A 675 56.95 0.35 8.15
N VAL A 676 55.97 -0.25 7.44
CA VAL A 676 56.17 -0.75 6.07
C VAL A 676 55.08 -0.14 5.17
N LYS A 677 55.55 0.65 4.19
CA LYS A 677 54.87 1.24 3.01
C LYS A 677 54.51 0.13 2.00
N ALA A 678 53.63 0.20 0.99
CA ALA A 678 52.73 1.11 0.24
C ALA A 678 51.91 0.16 -0.71
N PRO A 679 51.02 0.52 -1.69
CA PRO A 679 50.86 1.81 -2.39
C PRO A 679 49.42 2.25 -2.81
N VAL A 680 49.41 3.45 -3.38
CA VAL A 680 48.37 4.21 -4.09
C VAL A 680 47.86 3.49 -5.35
N THR A 681 46.59 3.65 -5.73
CA THR A 681 46.20 3.87 -7.15
C THR A 681 44.83 4.55 -7.30
N LYS A 682 44.70 5.21 -8.46
CA LYS A 682 43.71 6.20 -8.92
C LYS A 682 42.33 5.60 -9.22
N ALA A 683 41.31 6.47 -9.27
CA ALA A 683 40.02 6.20 -9.91
C ALA A 683 40.18 5.87 -11.42
N PRO A 684 39.25 5.10 -12.01
CA PRO A 684 38.42 5.70 -13.07
C PRO A 684 36.97 5.16 -13.20
N VAL A 685 36.09 6.09 -13.61
CA VAL A 685 35.00 5.98 -14.63
C VAL A 685 33.91 4.89 -14.49
N ALA A 686 32.66 5.35 -14.49
CA ALA A 686 31.46 4.52 -14.65
C ALA A 686 31.32 3.92 -16.06
N LYS A 687 31.06 2.60 -16.13
CA LYS A 687 30.21 1.94 -17.12
C LYS A 687 29.36 0.88 -16.40
N GLY A 688 28.06 0.84 -16.70
CA GLY A 688 27.02 0.21 -15.89
C GLY A 688 27.08 -1.32 -15.74
N PRO A 689 26.31 -1.92 -14.81
CA PRO A 689 26.36 -3.35 -14.57
C PRO A 689 25.32 -4.13 -15.38
N VAL A 690 25.79 -5.16 -16.08
CA VAL A 690 25.02 -6.37 -16.40
C VAL A 690 25.35 -7.43 -15.33
N ALA A 691 24.31 -8.14 -14.91
CA ALA A 691 24.23 -9.07 -13.79
C ALA A 691 25.26 -10.21 -13.72
N LYS A 692 25.53 -10.69 -12.48
CA LYS A 692 25.57 -12.11 -12.07
C LYS A 692 25.70 -12.24 -10.54
N GLY A 693 24.88 -13.11 -9.95
CA GLY A 693 24.52 -13.14 -8.52
C GLY A 693 25.48 -13.83 -7.55
N PRO A 694 25.12 -13.93 -6.25
CA PRO A 694 25.98 -14.46 -5.20
C PRO A 694 25.65 -15.91 -4.80
N VAL A 695 26.69 -16.67 -4.48
CA VAL A 695 26.61 -17.87 -3.63
C VAL A 695 27.23 -17.51 -2.28
N ALA A 696 26.42 -17.60 -1.23
CA ALA A 696 26.82 -17.37 0.16
C ALA A 696 27.33 -18.68 0.81
N LYS A 697 28.36 -18.57 1.66
CA LYS A 697 28.58 -19.49 2.78
C LYS A 697 28.92 -18.71 4.05
N VAL A 698 28.18 -19.07 5.09
CA VAL A 698 28.10 -18.53 6.45
C VAL A 698 29.28 -19.01 7.30
N ALA A 699 29.71 -18.17 8.24
CA ALA A 699 30.56 -18.55 9.38
C ALA A 699 29.82 -18.22 10.69
N CYS A 700 29.89 -19.12 11.67
CA CYS A 700 29.30 -18.99 13.01
C CYS A 700 30.39 -19.09 14.07
N SER A 701 30.29 -18.27 15.12
CA SER A 701 31.20 -18.18 16.28
C SER A 701 30.84 -19.19 17.40
N PRO A 702 31.75 -19.47 18.37
CA PRO A 702 31.58 -20.57 19.34
C PRO A 702 31.29 -20.11 20.78
N VAL A 703 30.61 -20.96 21.57
CA VAL A 703 30.71 -21.04 23.04
C VAL A 703 30.64 -22.51 23.51
N ARG A 704 31.49 -22.86 24.49
CA ARG A 704 31.69 -24.15 25.20
C ARG A 704 30.37 -24.71 25.80
N THR A 705 30.20 -26.01 26.10
CA THR A 705 30.91 -26.77 27.15
C THR A 705 30.54 -28.28 27.19
N VAL A 706 31.45 -29.09 27.76
CA VAL A 706 31.37 -30.44 28.39
C VAL A 706 31.29 -31.70 27.51
N VAL A 707 32.21 -32.62 27.85
CA VAL A 707 32.51 -33.94 27.29
C VAL A 707 31.91 -35.04 28.15
N THR A 708 31.29 -36.06 27.55
CA THR A 708 31.37 -37.48 27.99
C THR A 708 31.31 -38.43 26.78
N LYS A 709 31.91 -39.61 26.95
CA LYS A 709 32.48 -40.52 25.93
C LYS A 709 31.49 -41.56 25.33
N SER A 710 31.62 -41.81 24.02
CA SER A 710 31.67 -43.08 23.21
C SER A 710 30.65 -44.24 23.45
N PRO A 711 30.49 -45.27 22.56
CA PRO A 711 31.15 -45.57 21.27
C PRO A 711 30.28 -46.06 20.06
N ALA A 712 30.96 -46.06 18.90
CA ALA A 712 30.87 -46.76 17.61
C ALA A 712 29.94 -47.97 17.31
N ALA A 713 29.46 -48.01 16.05
CA ALA A 713 29.42 -49.17 15.12
C ALA A 713 29.12 -48.64 13.68
N ALA A 714 30.03 -48.68 12.69
CA ALA A 714 30.47 -49.77 11.81
C ALA A 714 29.57 -50.06 10.56
N THR A 715 29.98 -49.48 9.43
CA THR A 715 30.16 -50.04 8.05
C THR A 715 29.03 -50.77 7.27
N ALA A 716 28.77 -50.32 6.03
CA ALA A 716 28.95 -51.03 4.73
C ALA A 716 28.25 -50.24 3.59
N GLY A 717 28.92 -49.75 2.53
CA GLY A 717 29.16 -50.42 1.22
C GLY A 717 27.90 -50.37 0.32
N VAL A 718 27.84 -49.80 -0.89
CA VAL A 718 28.59 -50.12 -2.13
C VAL A 718 28.26 -49.07 -3.23
N LYS A 719 29.20 -48.86 -4.17
CA LYS A 719 29.18 -47.87 -5.28
C LYS A 719 28.50 -48.39 -6.57
N ARG A 720 28.07 -47.42 -7.40
CA ARG A 720 27.67 -47.51 -8.83
C ARG A 720 28.73 -48.16 -9.72
N PRO A 721 28.36 -48.56 -10.96
CA PRO A 721 29.26 -48.54 -12.10
C PRO A 721 28.90 -47.49 -13.17
N VAL A 722 29.94 -47.15 -13.92
CA VAL A 722 30.06 -46.29 -15.11
C VAL A 722 30.60 -47.19 -16.23
N VAL A 723 30.19 -47.01 -17.49
CA VAL A 723 31.10 -47.12 -18.67
C VAL A 723 30.54 -46.49 -19.95
N ASP A 724 31.48 -46.05 -20.78
CA ASP A 724 31.44 -45.14 -21.94
C ASP A 724 31.18 -45.77 -23.34
N ALA A 725 30.80 -44.87 -24.28
CA ALA A 725 31.00 -44.74 -25.74
C ALA A 725 31.39 -45.92 -26.69
N VAL A 726 30.83 -45.93 -27.92
CA VAL A 726 31.48 -45.63 -29.25
C VAL A 726 30.48 -45.72 -30.45
N ALA A 727 30.78 -44.91 -31.48
CA ALA A 727 30.19 -44.55 -32.80
C ALA A 727 29.50 -45.58 -33.73
N ASN A 728 28.55 -45.14 -34.59
CA ASN A 728 28.75 -44.70 -36.01
C ASN A 728 27.42 -44.55 -36.83
N GLY A 729 27.38 -43.57 -37.76
CA GLY A 729 26.62 -43.67 -39.03
C GLY A 729 25.32 -42.83 -39.21
N GLY A 730 25.37 -41.78 -40.05
CA GLY A 730 24.19 -41.06 -40.59
C GLY A 730 23.43 -41.83 -41.68
N PRO A 731 22.34 -41.28 -42.28
CA PRO A 731 22.45 -40.08 -43.12
C PRO A 731 21.29 -39.06 -43.01
N ALA A 732 21.51 -37.92 -43.68
CA ALA A 732 20.69 -36.71 -43.71
C ALA A 732 19.37 -36.83 -44.50
N LEU A 733 18.34 -36.07 -44.08
CA LEU A 733 17.21 -35.70 -44.94
C LEU A 733 16.80 -34.22 -44.77
N LYS A 734 16.48 -33.63 -45.93
CA LYS A 734 16.30 -32.21 -46.27
C LYS A 734 14.97 -31.63 -45.79
N LYS A 735 14.96 -30.31 -45.60
CA LYS A 735 13.78 -29.42 -45.67
C LYS A 735 12.96 -29.70 -46.94
N LEU A 736 11.64 -29.82 -46.82
CA LEU A 736 10.67 -29.57 -47.89
C LEU A 736 9.33 -29.06 -47.32
N ARG A 737 8.69 -28.21 -48.13
CA ARG A 737 7.49 -27.39 -47.95
C ARG A 737 6.17 -28.19 -47.89
N PRO A 738 5.05 -27.55 -47.55
CA PRO A 738 3.72 -28.15 -47.57
C PRO A 738 3.10 -28.16 -48.99
N GLU A 739 2.49 -29.28 -49.36
CA GLU A 739 1.47 -29.42 -50.41
C GLU A 739 0.29 -30.19 -49.78
N GLY A 740 -0.98 -30.02 -50.14
CA GLY A 740 -1.53 -29.31 -51.29
C GLY A 740 -3.05 -29.07 -51.17
N SER A 741 -3.51 -28.28 -52.12
CA SER A 741 -4.87 -27.75 -52.35
C SER A 741 -5.80 -28.69 -53.10
N ILE A 742 -7.13 -28.59 -52.91
CA ILE A 742 -8.12 -28.72 -54.00
C ILE A 742 -9.34 -27.77 -53.82
N VAL A 743 -9.29 -26.64 -54.54
CA VAL A 743 -10.32 -26.03 -55.45
C VAL A 743 -11.80 -25.89 -55.02
N ALA A 744 -12.30 -24.64 -55.02
CA ALA A 744 -13.60 -24.27 -55.60
C ALA A 744 -13.64 -22.79 -56.05
N LYS A 745 -14.30 -22.56 -57.19
CA LYS A 745 -14.20 -21.40 -58.10
C LYS A 745 -15.05 -20.20 -57.70
N VAL A 746 -14.56 -19.03 -58.12
CA VAL A 746 -15.28 -17.75 -58.27
C VAL A 746 -16.43 -17.89 -59.27
N ALA A 747 -17.61 -17.36 -58.92
CA ALA A 747 -18.68 -17.02 -59.85
C ALA A 747 -19.30 -15.67 -59.48
N LYS A 748 -19.64 -14.93 -60.54
CA LYS A 748 -19.99 -13.51 -60.61
C LYS A 748 -21.38 -13.18 -60.02
N THR A 749 -21.51 -11.92 -59.61
CA THR A 749 -22.73 -11.14 -59.37
C THR A 749 -23.77 -11.22 -60.50
N PRO A 750 -25.02 -10.92 -60.14
CA PRO A 750 -25.73 -9.84 -60.84
C PRO A 750 -26.33 -8.81 -59.86
N GLY A 751 -26.43 -7.55 -60.32
CA GLY A 751 -27.17 -6.47 -59.65
C GLY A 751 -28.69 -6.74 -59.63
N VAL A 752 -29.59 -5.87 -59.16
CA VAL A 752 -29.63 -4.42 -59.00
C VAL A 752 -30.81 -4.15 -58.04
N ASN A 753 -30.76 -3.07 -57.24
CA ASN A 753 -31.80 -2.03 -57.12
C ASN A 753 -31.89 -1.38 -55.74
N ILE A 754 -31.65 -0.06 -55.78
CA ILE A 754 -31.86 0.92 -54.74
C ILE A 754 -33.36 1.23 -54.69
N ALA A 755 -33.96 1.11 -53.50
CA ALA A 755 -35.25 1.72 -53.19
C ALA A 755 -35.15 2.48 -51.86
N LYS A 756 -35.57 3.75 -51.91
CA LYS A 756 -35.58 4.72 -50.82
C LYS A 756 -36.82 4.54 -49.92
N ALA A 757 -36.62 4.82 -48.63
CA ALA A 757 -37.56 5.41 -47.64
C ALA A 757 -38.76 4.54 -47.16
N PRO A 758 -39.33 4.75 -45.95
CA PRO A 758 -39.33 6.01 -45.20
C PRO A 758 -38.98 5.97 -43.69
N VAL A 759 -38.64 7.17 -43.23
CA VAL A 759 -38.48 7.62 -41.85
C VAL A 759 -39.83 7.58 -41.13
N ALA A 760 -39.90 6.85 -40.01
CA ALA A 760 -40.98 6.99 -39.04
C ALA A 760 -40.53 7.89 -37.88
N LYS A 761 -41.14 9.07 -37.81
CA LYS A 761 -41.10 9.96 -36.64
C LYS A 761 -41.90 9.31 -35.52
N VAL A 762 -41.33 9.20 -34.32
CA VAL A 762 -42.11 8.99 -33.09
C VAL A 762 -41.87 10.17 -32.16
N ALA A 763 -42.99 10.70 -31.66
CA ALA A 763 -43.15 11.98 -31.02
C ALA A 763 -42.53 12.04 -29.61
N VAL A 764 -41.95 13.21 -29.31
CA VAL A 764 -41.56 13.62 -27.95
C VAL A 764 -42.81 14.05 -27.20
N ALA A 765 -43.22 13.25 -26.21
CA ALA A 765 -44.20 13.65 -25.22
C ALA A 765 -43.49 14.38 -24.07
N LYS A 766 -43.77 15.68 -23.94
CA LYS A 766 -43.45 16.48 -22.74
C LYS A 766 -44.37 16.03 -21.60
N VAL A 767 -43.80 15.70 -20.44
CA VAL A 767 -44.56 15.58 -19.18
C VAL A 767 -44.09 16.67 -18.22
N ALA A 768 -45.08 17.26 -17.57
CA ALA A 768 -45.07 18.55 -16.90
C ALA A 768 -44.36 18.55 -15.54
N VAL A 769 -43.76 19.71 -15.26
CA VAL A 769 -43.24 20.13 -13.96
C VAL A 769 -44.39 20.38 -12.99
N ALA A 770 -44.48 19.61 -11.91
CA ALA A 770 -45.40 19.88 -10.81
C ALA A 770 -44.67 20.65 -9.70
N LYS A 771 -45.22 21.83 -9.36
CA LYS A 771 -44.81 22.72 -8.28
C LYS A 771 -45.04 22.07 -6.90
N ARG A 772 -44.05 22.17 -6.00
CA ARG A 772 -44.26 21.97 -4.54
C ARG A 772 -44.94 23.21 -3.93
N PRO A 773 -45.93 23.06 -3.04
CA PRO A 773 -46.44 24.15 -2.22
C PRO A 773 -45.57 24.34 -0.95
N PRO A 774 -45.62 25.53 -0.31
CA PRO A 774 -44.84 25.84 0.88
C PRO A 774 -45.62 25.53 2.17
N VAL A 775 -44.91 25.11 3.22
CA VAL A 775 -45.36 25.11 4.62
C VAL A 775 -44.09 25.39 5.43
N ALA A 776 -43.91 26.60 5.97
CA ALA A 776 -44.45 27.15 7.24
C ALA A 776 -43.89 26.44 8.47
#